data_AF-A0A7J5V2Z3-F1
#
_entry.id   AF-A0A7J5V2Z3-F1
#
_cell.length_a   1.000
_cell.length_b   1.000
_cell.length_c   1.000
_cell.angle_alpha   90.00
_cell.angle_beta   90.00
_cell.angle_gamma   90.00
#
_symmetry.space_group_name_H-M   'P 1'
#
loop_
_entity.id
_entity.type
_entity.pdbx_description
1 polymer ?
#
loop_
_entity_poly.entity_id
_entity_poly.type
_entity_poly.pdbx_seq_one_letter_code
_entity_poly.pdbx_strand_id
1 'polypeptide(L)'
;MKKIHSILLIVFLTFSQFSFSQYITPGNQLSLTLDQLVSLSGGVVTFSNGTYFINNTLTLSATDTLRIEQAAVVRVSTGIRLEISGTIISDPAEGQVIFTAADTTTTSTNFKGFRFEDSPSNAFNNTTVSYGGGIQLISSDVVFENCNFRKNGSSNVSAVITYSGCDPVISGCIFVENARSAIGSGANVSGSPKILNNIIYHNTTDNSNRPQINIGPGSTDTVYIVGNYVEGINNNVGGIGISNLLATGNTKAVVRNNYVANNRYGYAQIGSNISSVIENNDFIDNNIQNQPNLGGSGINFQASGSGNTALVRDNIIKGNLWGITIQGTAQPNLGTTDDPGGNVFYENSNTGVTYALYNNTTLPITAIGNYWGTNDPVEAENVIFHQPDQASLGLVTFLPLMPLEPVIESFVFLADENPDLTTNVIGTIDQQNHSISLIVPAGTNVSSLIPQITLPVAVVSDPQGGVATDFSVPVNYTITTPHGQTAVYTVTVEVEIATFSVLFDVKNSDGVAVTDAVLQFAGVDLPQGVYVINSVLPGDYPYEVSHPEYVTAFGSVVVTDANVNVSVVLNPKVYPVSFIVKDQLGNDIVDAIITLGGVTNGAGVYVFPDILPGLYPYSVVKDGYVSLSGEVEVIDEPVEVSVTMELSVFDVTFNVTDLSAVPIEGAEVNIQGLPIQTTGADGITVFTEVLPGTYEYTVAKPLYEPTSGSFVVTNENLTVSVALELISGVGENLSDKISVFPNPANDFLYVKRNGNQNVDVSILDISGKEILVFRNVADDQLDISGLKAGYYMVILKQGNKMHQQKIQKL
;
A
#
# COMPACT_ATOMS: atom_id res chain seq x y z
N MET A 1 -41.86 -1.95 -109.27
CA MET A 1 -40.96 -1.40 -108.22
C MET A 1 -40.16 -2.55 -107.62
N LYS A 2 -38.92 -2.31 -107.16
CA LYS A 2 -38.03 -3.38 -106.66
C LYS A 2 -38.45 -3.83 -105.25
N LYS A 3 -38.36 -5.13 -104.95
CA LYS A 3 -38.25 -5.66 -103.57
C LYS A 3 -36.91 -6.37 -103.44
N ILE A 4 -36.06 -5.85 -102.56
CA ILE A 4 -34.72 -6.39 -102.29
C ILE A 4 -34.86 -7.60 -101.36
N HIS A 5 -34.14 -8.68 -101.64
CA HIS A 5 -33.98 -9.80 -100.71
C HIS A 5 -32.70 -9.57 -99.90
N SER A 6 -32.83 -9.35 -98.60
CA SER A 6 -31.69 -9.30 -97.68
C SER A 6 -31.40 -10.70 -97.16
N ILE A 7 -30.33 -11.32 -97.67
CA ILE A 7 -29.81 -12.59 -97.14
C ILE A 7 -29.04 -12.28 -95.85
N LEU A 8 -29.54 -12.75 -94.71
CA LEU A 8 -28.82 -12.63 -93.43
C LEU A 8 -27.93 -13.86 -93.23
N LEU A 9 -26.61 -13.66 -93.37
CA LEU A 9 -25.62 -14.72 -93.16
C LEU A 9 -25.40 -14.93 -91.66
N ILE A 10 -26.02 -15.95 -91.07
CA ILE A 10 -25.80 -16.32 -89.67
C ILE A 10 -24.47 -17.08 -89.56
N VAL A 11 -23.47 -16.45 -88.94
CA VAL A 11 -22.20 -17.09 -88.60
C VAL A 11 -22.38 -17.92 -87.34
N PHE A 12 -22.35 -19.25 -87.48
CA PHE A 12 -22.20 -20.15 -86.34
C PHE A 12 -20.79 -20.02 -85.75
N LEU A 13 -20.64 -19.25 -84.67
CA LEU A 13 -19.48 -19.38 -83.79
C LEU A 13 -19.58 -20.70 -83.02
N THR A 14 -18.92 -21.73 -83.53
CA THR A 14 -18.69 -22.97 -82.80
C THR A 14 -17.73 -22.70 -81.64
N PHE A 15 -18.26 -22.50 -80.43
CA PHE A 15 -17.45 -22.53 -79.22
C PHE A 15 -16.81 -23.92 -79.08
N SER A 16 -15.51 -24.01 -79.34
CA SER A 16 -14.73 -25.22 -79.06
C SER A 16 -14.65 -25.42 -77.55
N GLN A 17 -15.38 -26.40 -77.02
CA GLN A 17 -15.17 -26.81 -75.64
C GLN A 17 -13.78 -27.45 -75.51
N PHE A 18 -12.91 -26.80 -74.72
CA PHE A 18 -11.59 -27.33 -74.39
C PHE A 18 -11.75 -28.49 -73.42
N SER A 19 -11.74 -29.71 -73.95
CA SER A 19 -11.69 -30.94 -73.15
C SER A 19 -10.26 -31.17 -72.68
N PHE A 20 -9.96 -30.83 -71.43
CA PHE A 20 -8.69 -31.20 -70.80
C PHE A 20 -8.65 -32.71 -70.50
N SER A 21 -7.45 -33.31 -70.51
CA SER A 21 -7.25 -34.65 -69.93
C SER A 21 -7.43 -34.61 -68.40
N GLN A 22 -7.49 -35.76 -67.74
CA GLN A 22 -7.07 -35.84 -66.33
C GLN A 22 -5.56 -35.60 -66.22
N TYR A 23 -5.08 -35.13 -65.07
CA TYR A 23 -3.65 -34.99 -64.77
C TYR A 23 -3.26 -35.80 -63.53
N ILE A 24 -2.09 -36.42 -63.59
CA ILE A 24 -1.49 -37.22 -62.53
C ILE A 24 -0.07 -36.66 -62.32
N THR A 25 0.32 -36.37 -61.08
CA THR A 25 1.71 -35.91 -60.81
C THR A 25 2.71 -37.05 -61.03
N PRO A 26 4.00 -36.77 -61.35
CA PRO A 26 4.86 -37.79 -61.95
C PRO A 26 5.35 -38.91 -61.01
N GLY A 27 5.09 -38.81 -59.70
CA GLY A 27 5.44 -39.84 -58.72
C GLY A 27 6.94 -39.94 -58.45
N ASN A 28 7.64 -38.82 -58.46
CA ASN A 28 9.09 -38.73 -58.43
C ASN A 28 9.65 -37.90 -57.27
N GLN A 29 8.93 -37.84 -56.15
CA GLN A 29 9.30 -37.11 -54.92
C GLN A 29 9.35 -35.59 -55.11
N LEU A 30 8.44 -35.03 -55.91
CA LEU A 30 8.29 -33.59 -56.04
C LEU A 30 7.53 -33.01 -54.85
N SER A 31 7.99 -31.87 -54.32
CA SER A 31 7.19 -30.99 -53.47
C SER A 31 6.72 -29.83 -54.34
N LEU A 32 5.41 -29.72 -54.54
CA LEU A 32 4.76 -28.87 -55.54
C LEU A 32 3.94 -27.78 -54.87
N THR A 33 4.08 -26.53 -55.34
CA THR A 33 3.12 -25.45 -55.07
C THR A 33 1.97 -25.47 -56.09
N LEU A 34 0.92 -24.68 -55.84
CA LEU A 34 -0.17 -24.49 -56.81
C LEU A 34 0.32 -23.89 -58.14
N ASP A 35 1.26 -22.93 -58.13
CA ASP A 35 1.89 -22.38 -59.35
C ASP A 35 2.69 -23.43 -60.14
N GLN A 36 3.35 -24.35 -59.45
CA GLN A 36 4.05 -25.46 -60.08
C GLN A 36 3.06 -26.46 -60.69
N LEU A 37 1.92 -26.72 -60.04
CA LEU A 37 0.82 -27.48 -60.65
C LEU A 37 0.21 -26.78 -61.87
N VAL A 38 0.02 -25.45 -61.85
CA VAL A 38 -0.41 -24.69 -63.04
C VAL A 38 0.59 -24.88 -64.20
N SER A 39 1.88 -24.86 -63.89
CA SER A 39 2.95 -25.01 -64.87
C SER A 39 3.08 -26.43 -65.45
N LEU A 40 2.81 -27.47 -64.63
CA LEU A 40 3.03 -28.88 -64.99
C LEU A 40 1.78 -29.60 -65.52
N SER A 41 0.57 -29.16 -65.15
CA SER A 41 -0.67 -29.94 -65.34
C SER A 41 -1.35 -29.81 -66.70
N GLY A 42 -0.73 -29.11 -67.67
CA GLY A 42 -1.27 -28.98 -69.03
C GLY A 42 -2.64 -28.28 -69.13
N GLY A 43 -2.99 -27.45 -68.14
CA GLY A 43 -4.27 -26.74 -68.08
C GLY A 43 -5.36 -27.43 -67.24
N VAL A 44 -5.06 -28.58 -66.61
CA VAL A 44 -5.96 -29.18 -65.61
C VAL A 44 -6.04 -28.30 -64.35
N VAL A 45 -4.91 -27.72 -63.93
CA VAL A 45 -4.85 -26.61 -62.98
C VAL A 45 -4.49 -25.34 -63.75
N THR A 46 -5.23 -24.26 -63.52
CA THR A 46 -5.00 -22.94 -64.14
C THR A 46 -5.15 -21.83 -63.12
N PHE A 47 -4.49 -20.69 -63.30
CA PHE A 47 -4.61 -19.53 -62.42
C PHE A 47 -5.09 -18.30 -63.21
N SER A 48 -6.09 -17.60 -62.69
CA SER A 48 -6.53 -16.31 -63.23
C SER A 48 -7.24 -15.48 -62.15
N ASN A 49 -7.06 -14.15 -62.20
CA ASN A 49 -7.72 -13.18 -61.30
C ASN A 49 -7.65 -13.56 -59.80
N GLY A 50 -6.47 -14.01 -59.33
CA GLY A 50 -6.26 -14.40 -57.92
C GLY A 50 -6.89 -15.74 -57.51
N THR A 51 -7.44 -16.50 -58.46
CA THR A 51 -8.09 -17.80 -58.22
C THR A 51 -7.41 -18.91 -59.03
N TYR A 52 -7.12 -20.02 -58.36
CA TYR A 52 -6.77 -21.29 -59.01
C TYR A 52 -8.04 -22.04 -59.40
N PHE A 53 -8.04 -22.68 -60.56
CA PHE A 53 -9.14 -23.48 -61.09
C PHE A 53 -8.66 -24.89 -61.41
N ILE A 54 -9.35 -25.90 -60.88
CA ILE A 54 -9.12 -27.32 -61.18
C ILE A 54 -10.24 -27.79 -62.13
N ASN A 55 -9.88 -27.94 -63.40
CA ASN A 55 -10.80 -28.07 -64.53
C ASN A 55 -11.16 -29.53 -64.85
N ASN A 56 -10.33 -30.49 -64.45
CA ASN A 56 -10.57 -31.93 -64.59
C ASN A 56 -9.91 -32.69 -63.41
N THR A 57 -10.07 -34.01 -63.33
CA THR A 57 -9.50 -34.87 -62.28
C THR A 57 -7.99 -34.65 -62.12
N LEU A 58 -7.61 -34.34 -60.88
CA LEU A 58 -6.23 -34.20 -60.42
C LEU A 58 -5.92 -35.38 -59.49
N THR A 59 -4.85 -36.11 -59.78
CA THR A 59 -4.31 -37.17 -58.94
C THR A 59 -2.92 -36.80 -58.42
N LEU A 60 -2.74 -36.76 -57.10
CA LEU A 60 -1.42 -36.60 -56.47
C LEU A 60 -0.83 -37.99 -56.20
N SER A 61 0.24 -38.33 -56.92
CA SER A 61 0.92 -39.63 -56.86
C SER A 61 1.61 -39.89 -55.52
N ALA A 62 1.72 -41.15 -55.12
CA ALA A 62 2.09 -41.63 -53.77
C ALA A 62 3.39 -41.09 -53.14
N THR A 63 4.31 -40.54 -53.94
CA THR A 63 5.58 -39.98 -53.46
C THR A 63 5.67 -38.46 -53.54
N ASP A 64 4.71 -37.80 -54.20
CA ASP A 64 4.70 -36.35 -54.38
C ASP A 64 3.91 -35.66 -53.26
N THR A 65 4.31 -34.43 -52.94
CA THR A 65 3.64 -33.55 -51.97
C THR A 65 3.05 -32.32 -52.66
N LEU A 66 1.83 -31.92 -52.31
CA LEU A 66 1.28 -30.60 -52.62
C LEU A 66 1.33 -29.71 -51.37
N ARG A 67 2.07 -28.60 -51.44
CA ARG A 67 2.19 -27.58 -50.38
C ARG A 67 1.42 -26.31 -50.74
N ILE A 68 0.63 -25.82 -49.81
CA ILE A 68 -0.15 -24.57 -49.93
C ILE A 68 0.08 -23.76 -48.65
N GLU A 69 1.18 -23.01 -48.64
CA GLU A 69 1.73 -22.32 -47.45
C GLU A 69 1.32 -20.83 -47.39
N GLN A 70 0.40 -20.42 -48.27
CA GLN A 70 -0.15 -19.06 -48.38
C GLN A 70 -1.66 -19.13 -48.66
N ALA A 71 -2.40 -18.09 -48.29
CA ALA A 71 -3.83 -17.98 -48.60
C ALA A 71 -4.11 -18.12 -50.12
N ALA A 72 -5.07 -18.96 -50.48
CA ALA A 72 -5.35 -19.31 -51.87
C ALA A 72 -6.82 -19.70 -52.08
N VAL A 73 -7.45 -19.25 -53.17
CA VAL A 73 -8.79 -19.69 -53.57
C VAL A 73 -8.67 -20.71 -54.70
N VAL A 74 -9.20 -21.92 -54.47
CA VAL A 74 -9.18 -23.05 -55.40
C VAL A 74 -10.63 -23.41 -55.77
N ARG A 75 -11.03 -23.06 -56.99
CA ARG A 75 -12.34 -23.41 -57.57
C ARG A 75 -12.25 -24.72 -58.34
N VAL A 76 -13.09 -25.70 -58.02
CA VAL A 76 -13.08 -27.02 -58.66
C VAL A 76 -14.34 -27.22 -59.49
N SER A 77 -14.18 -27.72 -60.72
CA SER A 77 -15.30 -27.95 -61.64
C SER A 77 -16.29 -29.02 -61.16
N THR A 78 -17.55 -28.90 -61.58
CA THR A 78 -18.65 -29.82 -61.27
C THR A 78 -18.27 -31.29 -61.53
N GLY A 79 -18.58 -32.17 -60.56
CA GLY A 79 -18.39 -33.62 -60.70
C GLY A 79 -16.93 -34.12 -60.64
N ILE A 80 -15.93 -33.23 -60.60
CA ILE A 80 -14.51 -33.57 -60.45
C ILE A 80 -14.20 -34.01 -59.01
N ARG A 81 -13.34 -35.02 -58.84
CA ARG A 81 -12.80 -35.45 -57.54
C ARG A 81 -11.29 -35.23 -57.53
N LEU A 82 -10.75 -34.89 -56.36
CA LEU A 82 -9.32 -34.83 -56.10
C LEU A 82 -8.89 -36.18 -55.49
N GLU A 83 -8.07 -36.93 -56.21
CA GLU A 83 -7.56 -38.24 -55.76
C GLU A 83 -6.16 -38.03 -55.15
N ILE A 84 -5.99 -38.36 -53.88
CA ILE A 84 -4.75 -38.16 -53.14
C ILE A 84 -4.20 -39.51 -52.70
N SER A 85 -3.07 -39.90 -53.29
CA SER A 85 -2.24 -41.01 -52.80
C SER A 85 -0.92 -40.50 -52.20
N GLY A 86 -0.42 -39.35 -52.68
CA GLY A 86 0.71 -38.63 -52.06
C GLY A 86 0.29 -37.88 -50.80
N THR A 87 0.93 -36.73 -50.53
CA THR A 87 0.70 -35.94 -49.31
C THR A 87 0.23 -34.52 -49.63
N ILE A 88 -0.88 -34.05 -49.08
CA ILE A 88 -1.26 -32.63 -49.13
C ILE A 88 -0.99 -31.94 -47.78
N ILE A 89 -0.39 -30.75 -47.85
CA ILE A 89 -0.16 -29.86 -46.71
C ILE A 89 -0.74 -28.50 -47.08
N SER A 90 -1.92 -28.20 -46.54
CA SER A 90 -2.62 -26.93 -46.68
C SER A 90 -2.49 -26.19 -45.35
N ASP A 91 -1.49 -25.31 -45.24
CA ASP A 91 -1.06 -24.69 -43.97
C ASP A 91 -0.62 -23.23 -44.22
N PRO A 92 -1.59 -22.31 -44.40
CA PRO A 92 -1.30 -20.93 -44.77
C PRO A 92 -0.74 -20.13 -43.58
N ALA A 93 0.45 -19.56 -43.74
CA ALA A 93 1.08 -18.75 -42.68
C ALA A 93 0.28 -17.49 -42.28
N GLU A 94 -0.53 -16.97 -43.20
CA GLU A 94 -1.55 -15.94 -42.95
C GLU A 94 -2.76 -16.18 -43.88
N GLY A 95 -3.96 -15.86 -43.39
CA GLY A 95 -5.20 -16.03 -44.14
C GLY A 95 -5.63 -17.51 -44.26
N GLN A 96 -6.44 -17.82 -45.28
CA GLN A 96 -7.03 -19.16 -45.46
C GLN A 96 -6.82 -19.72 -46.87
N VAL A 97 -6.69 -21.04 -46.95
CA VAL A 97 -6.90 -21.78 -48.21
C VAL A 97 -8.38 -22.11 -48.33
N ILE A 98 -8.98 -21.91 -49.51
CA ILE A 98 -10.42 -22.10 -49.75
C ILE A 98 -10.61 -23.01 -50.95
N PHE A 99 -10.97 -24.26 -50.70
CA PHE A 99 -11.49 -25.17 -51.72
C PHE A 99 -13.00 -25.00 -51.85
N THR A 100 -13.47 -24.72 -53.07
CA THR A 100 -14.89 -24.52 -53.35
C THR A 100 -15.29 -24.95 -54.75
N ALA A 101 -16.57 -25.19 -55.01
CA ALA A 101 -17.04 -25.42 -56.37
C ALA A 101 -16.88 -24.17 -57.25
N ALA A 102 -16.69 -24.37 -58.55
CA ALA A 102 -16.67 -23.28 -59.53
C ALA A 102 -18.05 -22.57 -59.64
N ASP A 103 -19.14 -23.33 -59.49
CA ASP A 103 -20.50 -22.84 -59.28
C ASP A 103 -20.91 -23.11 -57.82
N THR A 104 -21.26 -22.06 -57.07
CA THR A 104 -21.69 -22.16 -55.66
C THR A 104 -23.20 -21.90 -55.48
N THR A 105 -23.97 -21.88 -56.58
CA THR A 105 -25.41 -21.57 -56.53
C THR A 105 -26.29 -22.77 -56.16
N THR A 106 -25.84 -24.00 -56.39
CA THR A 106 -26.55 -25.23 -56.02
C THR A 106 -25.61 -26.29 -55.48
N THR A 107 -26.06 -27.15 -54.57
CA THR A 107 -25.24 -28.28 -54.06
C THR A 107 -25.22 -29.49 -54.99
N SER A 108 -26.03 -29.50 -56.06
CA SER A 108 -26.05 -30.57 -57.07
C SER A 108 -25.07 -30.34 -58.22
N THR A 109 -24.57 -29.11 -58.40
CA THR A 109 -23.50 -28.75 -59.35
C THR A 109 -22.09 -28.72 -58.71
N ASN A 110 -21.96 -29.18 -57.46
CA ASN A 110 -20.71 -29.26 -56.71
C ASN A 110 -19.62 -30.13 -57.39
N PHE A 111 -18.36 -29.89 -57.02
CA PHE A 111 -17.30 -30.89 -57.17
C PHE A 111 -17.50 -32.03 -56.15
N LYS A 112 -16.96 -33.22 -56.43
CA LYS A 112 -17.09 -34.40 -55.55
C LYS A 112 -16.26 -34.31 -54.26
N GLY A 113 -15.42 -33.30 -54.10
CA GLY A 113 -14.52 -33.21 -52.96
C GLY A 113 -13.27 -34.06 -53.13
N PHE A 114 -12.82 -34.69 -52.04
CA PHE A 114 -11.52 -35.35 -51.94
C PHE A 114 -11.67 -36.85 -51.68
N ARG A 115 -10.65 -37.61 -52.09
CA ARG A 115 -10.47 -39.01 -51.71
C ARG A 115 -8.99 -39.29 -51.43
N PHE A 116 -8.71 -39.69 -50.20
CA PHE A 116 -7.41 -40.12 -49.73
C PHE A 116 -7.40 -41.65 -49.66
N GLU A 117 -6.41 -42.28 -50.27
CA GLU A 117 -6.27 -43.74 -50.32
C GLU A 117 -4.80 -44.13 -50.16
N ASP A 118 -4.51 -44.86 -49.07
CA ASP A 118 -3.17 -45.23 -48.59
C ASP A 118 -2.19 -44.02 -48.54
N SER A 119 -2.72 -42.85 -48.20
CA SER A 119 -2.08 -41.53 -48.34
C SER A 119 -1.53 -41.01 -47.00
N PRO A 120 -0.21 -40.79 -46.88
CA PRO A 120 0.44 -40.47 -45.61
C PRO A 120 0.54 -38.97 -45.30
N SER A 121 0.59 -38.65 -44.00
CA SER A 121 1.08 -37.37 -43.45
C SER A 121 0.34 -36.11 -43.93
N ASN A 122 -0.95 -36.21 -44.23
CA ASN A 122 -1.75 -35.09 -44.74
C ASN A 122 -2.13 -34.11 -43.62
N ALA A 123 -2.08 -32.81 -43.93
CA ALA A 123 -2.46 -31.74 -43.00
C ALA A 123 -3.31 -30.66 -43.69
N PHE A 124 -4.35 -30.23 -42.99
CA PHE A 124 -5.21 -29.10 -43.32
C PHE A 124 -5.32 -28.22 -42.08
N ASN A 125 -4.64 -27.08 -42.09
CA ASN A 125 -4.77 -26.03 -41.09
C ASN A 125 -5.49 -24.82 -41.73
N ASN A 126 -6.34 -24.14 -40.97
CA ASN A 126 -7.05 -22.91 -41.35
C ASN A 126 -7.66 -22.93 -42.77
N THR A 127 -8.17 -24.10 -43.18
CA THR A 127 -8.59 -24.37 -44.56
C THR A 127 -10.11 -24.53 -44.65
N THR A 128 -10.74 -23.83 -45.60
CA THR A 128 -12.16 -23.97 -45.90
C THR A 128 -12.38 -25.01 -47.00
N VAL A 129 -13.29 -25.96 -46.79
CA VAL A 129 -13.84 -26.84 -47.82
C VAL A 129 -15.36 -26.63 -47.90
N SER A 130 -15.81 -26.01 -48.98
CA SER A 130 -17.19 -25.57 -49.15
C SER A 130 -17.79 -26.00 -50.48
N TYR A 131 -19.10 -26.23 -50.55
CA TYR A 131 -19.78 -26.63 -51.79
C TYR A 131 -19.08 -27.83 -52.50
N GLY A 132 -18.54 -28.77 -51.73
CA GLY A 132 -17.97 -30.03 -52.23
C GLY A 132 -18.93 -31.20 -52.10
N GLY A 133 -18.41 -32.41 -52.29
CA GLY A 133 -19.09 -33.69 -52.02
C GLY A 133 -18.66 -34.37 -50.71
N GLY A 134 -17.81 -33.70 -49.94
CA GLY A 134 -17.12 -34.20 -48.74
C GLY A 134 -15.76 -34.83 -49.01
N ILE A 135 -15.12 -35.34 -47.95
CA ILE A 135 -13.80 -35.95 -47.92
C ILE A 135 -13.95 -37.43 -47.57
N GLN A 136 -13.34 -38.30 -48.37
CA GLN A 136 -13.21 -39.73 -48.09
C GLN A 136 -11.78 -40.03 -47.64
N LEU A 137 -11.62 -40.71 -46.49
CA LEU A 137 -10.34 -41.23 -46.00
C LEU A 137 -10.37 -42.75 -46.00
N ILE A 138 -9.39 -43.39 -46.64
CA ILE A 138 -9.21 -44.85 -46.71
C ILE A 138 -7.75 -45.14 -46.33
N SER A 139 -7.51 -45.81 -45.20
CA SER A 139 -6.15 -46.08 -44.67
C SER A 139 -5.26 -44.83 -44.55
N SER A 140 -5.85 -43.65 -44.45
CA SER A 140 -5.16 -42.36 -44.60
C SER A 140 -5.45 -41.48 -43.40
N ASP A 141 -4.47 -41.35 -42.51
CA ASP A 141 -4.56 -40.41 -41.39
C ASP A 141 -4.37 -38.97 -41.90
N VAL A 142 -5.23 -38.07 -41.44
CA VAL A 142 -5.23 -36.66 -41.80
C VAL A 142 -5.46 -35.83 -40.55
N VAL A 143 -4.70 -34.74 -40.42
CA VAL A 143 -4.90 -33.72 -39.39
C VAL A 143 -5.71 -32.57 -39.99
N PHE A 144 -6.86 -32.27 -39.38
CA PHE A 144 -7.69 -31.10 -39.67
C PHE A 144 -7.69 -30.19 -38.44
N GLU A 145 -7.13 -28.99 -38.58
CA GLU A 145 -7.04 -27.98 -37.52
C GLU A 145 -7.65 -26.67 -38.02
N ASN A 146 -8.50 -26.03 -37.20
CA ASN A 146 -9.08 -24.71 -37.48
C ASN A 146 -9.85 -24.61 -38.83
N CYS A 147 -10.30 -25.74 -39.38
CA CYS A 147 -10.87 -25.81 -40.74
C CYS A 147 -12.37 -25.51 -40.78
N ASN A 148 -12.88 -25.02 -41.91
CA ASN A 148 -14.29 -24.68 -42.11
C ASN A 148 -14.95 -25.54 -43.19
N PHE A 149 -15.89 -26.38 -42.78
CA PHE A 149 -16.64 -27.30 -43.62
C PHE A 149 -18.07 -26.81 -43.76
N ARG A 150 -18.43 -26.24 -44.91
CA ARG A 150 -19.74 -25.56 -45.09
C ARG A 150 -20.48 -25.87 -46.38
N LYS A 151 -21.78 -26.17 -46.27
CA LYS A 151 -22.69 -26.42 -47.41
C LYS A 151 -22.19 -27.51 -48.38
N ASN A 152 -21.43 -28.48 -47.88
CA ASN A 152 -21.02 -29.63 -48.67
C ASN A 152 -22.23 -30.52 -48.94
N GLY A 153 -22.38 -30.93 -50.19
CA GLY A 153 -23.35 -31.93 -50.64
C GLY A 153 -22.90 -33.35 -50.32
N SER A 154 -23.70 -34.32 -50.73
CA SER A 154 -23.51 -35.75 -50.42
C SER A 154 -23.20 -36.60 -51.66
N SER A 155 -22.53 -36.00 -52.65
CA SER A 155 -22.23 -36.57 -53.98
C SER A 155 -21.03 -37.53 -54.03
N ASN A 156 -20.29 -37.70 -52.93
CA ASN A 156 -19.15 -38.60 -52.81
C ASN A 156 -19.20 -39.43 -51.52
N VAL A 157 -19.59 -38.83 -50.39
CA VAL A 157 -19.54 -39.49 -49.06
C VAL A 157 -20.83 -39.35 -48.21
N SER A 158 -20.89 -40.12 -47.12
CA SER A 158 -22.02 -40.22 -46.19
C SER A 158 -21.99 -39.23 -45.01
N ALA A 159 -20.81 -38.67 -44.73
CA ALA A 159 -20.52 -37.60 -43.78
C ALA A 159 -19.44 -36.68 -44.40
N VAL A 160 -19.33 -35.42 -43.98
CA VAL A 160 -18.40 -34.44 -44.60
C VAL A 160 -16.95 -34.89 -44.50
N ILE A 161 -16.55 -35.45 -43.37
CA ILE A 161 -15.37 -36.32 -43.27
C ILE A 161 -15.88 -37.75 -43.04
N THR A 162 -15.69 -38.62 -44.02
CA THR A 162 -15.98 -40.05 -43.91
C THR A 162 -14.69 -40.84 -43.90
N TYR A 163 -14.41 -41.55 -42.80
CA TYR A 163 -13.16 -42.29 -42.59
C TYR A 163 -13.36 -43.81 -42.55
N SER A 164 -12.29 -44.56 -42.84
CA SER A 164 -12.28 -46.02 -42.93
C SER A 164 -10.86 -46.56 -42.76
N GLY A 165 -10.61 -47.34 -41.70
CA GLY A 165 -9.29 -47.95 -41.46
C GLY A 165 -8.19 -46.95 -41.08
N CYS A 166 -8.56 -45.80 -40.54
CA CYS A 166 -7.69 -44.69 -40.15
C CYS A 166 -8.30 -43.91 -38.99
N ASP A 167 -7.45 -43.20 -38.24
CA ASP A 167 -7.73 -42.61 -36.93
C ASP A 167 -7.46 -41.08 -36.96
N PRO A 168 -8.20 -40.30 -37.79
CA PRO A 168 -7.90 -38.90 -38.08
C PRO A 168 -8.10 -37.95 -36.89
N VAL A 169 -7.37 -36.83 -36.91
CA VAL A 169 -7.49 -35.74 -35.92
C VAL A 169 -8.30 -34.59 -36.52
N ILE A 170 -9.33 -34.14 -35.80
CA ILE A 170 -10.27 -33.11 -36.23
C ILE A 170 -10.46 -32.16 -35.05
N SER A 171 -9.73 -31.05 -35.05
CA SER A 171 -9.56 -30.15 -33.91
C SER A 171 -9.94 -28.70 -34.25
N GLY A 172 -10.75 -28.05 -33.42
CA GLY A 172 -11.11 -26.63 -33.59
C GLY A 172 -11.84 -26.30 -34.90
N CYS A 173 -12.41 -27.29 -35.58
CA CYS A 173 -13.05 -27.13 -36.89
C CYS A 173 -14.52 -26.74 -36.76
N ILE A 174 -15.05 -26.07 -37.79
CA ILE A 174 -16.45 -25.66 -37.89
C ILE A 174 -17.14 -26.47 -38.99
N PHE A 175 -18.24 -27.15 -38.67
CA PHE A 175 -19.08 -27.88 -39.61
C PHE A 175 -20.48 -27.27 -39.62
N VAL A 176 -20.85 -26.59 -40.71
CA VAL A 176 -22.10 -25.80 -40.79
C VAL A 176 -22.93 -26.07 -42.06
N GLU A 177 -24.24 -26.31 -41.87
CA GLU A 177 -25.25 -26.46 -42.93
C GLU A 177 -24.91 -27.51 -44.01
N ASN A 178 -24.11 -28.54 -43.67
CA ASN A 178 -23.76 -29.60 -44.61
C ASN A 178 -24.92 -30.59 -44.82
N ALA A 179 -24.99 -31.20 -46.00
CA ALA A 179 -26.10 -32.06 -46.40
C ALA A 179 -26.29 -33.30 -45.52
N ARG A 180 -25.22 -33.80 -44.89
CA ARG A 180 -25.20 -34.98 -43.99
C ARG A 180 -24.35 -34.69 -42.76
N SER A 181 -24.17 -35.71 -41.90
CA SER A 181 -23.30 -35.72 -40.73
C SER A 181 -21.97 -35.00 -40.97
N ALA A 182 -21.47 -34.27 -39.99
CA ALA A 182 -20.15 -33.64 -40.06
C ALA A 182 -19.05 -34.70 -40.20
N ILE A 183 -19.06 -35.71 -39.34
CA ILE A 183 -18.00 -36.72 -39.22
C ILE A 183 -18.66 -38.11 -39.09
N GLY A 184 -18.06 -39.14 -39.69
CA GLY A 184 -18.47 -40.51 -39.43
C GLY A 184 -17.75 -41.60 -40.22
N SER A 185 -18.16 -42.85 -39.99
CA SER A 185 -17.64 -44.03 -40.68
C SER A 185 -18.76 -45.01 -41.04
N GLY A 186 -18.41 -46.09 -41.75
CA GLY A 186 -19.33 -47.18 -42.04
C GLY A 186 -19.46 -48.16 -40.87
N ALA A 187 -20.64 -48.75 -40.67
CA ALA A 187 -20.90 -49.72 -39.59
C ALA A 187 -20.09 -51.05 -39.69
N ASN A 188 -19.27 -51.20 -40.72
CA ASN A 188 -18.44 -52.37 -41.03
C ASN A 188 -16.95 -52.04 -41.19
N VAL A 189 -16.51 -50.82 -40.83
CA VAL A 189 -15.10 -50.39 -40.90
C VAL A 189 -14.68 -49.79 -39.56
N SER A 190 -13.50 -50.15 -39.09
CA SER A 190 -12.94 -49.62 -37.84
C SER A 190 -12.22 -48.29 -38.04
N GLY A 191 -12.26 -47.44 -37.01
CA GLY A 191 -11.37 -46.29 -36.86
C GLY A 191 -11.71 -45.47 -35.61
N SER A 192 -10.69 -44.96 -34.93
CA SER A 192 -10.76 -44.24 -33.65
C SER A 192 -10.31 -42.78 -33.79
N PRO A 193 -11.15 -41.90 -34.38
CA PRO A 193 -10.81 -40.50 -34.61
C PRO A 193 -10.74 -39.70 -33.31
N LYS A 194 -10.07 -38.55 -33.38
CA LYS A 194 -9.94 -37.56 -32.31
C LYS A 194 -10.69 -36.29 -32.73
N ILE A 195 -11.90 -36.13 -32.19
CA ILE A 195 -12.86 -35.07 -32.52
C ILE A 195 -12.90 -34.08 -31.35
N LEU A 196 -12.13 -33.01 -31.46
CA LEU A 196 -11.77 -32.11 -30.36
C LEU A 196 -12.23 -30.67 -30.62
N ASN A 197 -12.94 -30.05 -29.67
CA ASN A 197 -13.23 -28.62 -29.63
C ASN A 197 -13.91 -28.06 -30.90
N ASN A 198 -14.72 -28.86 -31.60
CA ASN A 198 -15.35 -28.47 -32.88
C ASN A 198 -16.72 -27.81 -32.67
N ILE A 199 -17.11 -26.93 -33.60
CA ILE A 199 -18.47 -26.38 -33.69
C ILE A 199 -19.21 -27.10 -34.80
N ILE A 200 -20.21 -27.90 -34.44
CA ILE A 200 -20.95 -28.80 -35.34
C ILE A 200 -22.43 -28.40 -35.33
N TYR A 201 -22.79 -27.52 -36.26
CA TYR A 201 -24.04 -26.75 -36.23
C TYR A 201 -24.90 -27.02 -37.47
N HIS A 202 -26.13 -27.47 -37.26
CA HIS A 202 -27.18 -27.60 -38.29
C HIS A 202 -26.77 -28.46 -39.51
N ASN A 203 -26.00 -29.53 -39.32
CA ASN A 203 -25.67 -30.46 -40.39
C ASN A 203 -26.78 -31.50 -40.59
N THR A 204 -26.63 -32.36 -41.60
CA THR A 204 -27.70 -33.23 -42.10
C THR A 204 -28.93 -32.43 -42.57
N THR A 205 -28.69 -31.41 -43.39
CA THR A 205 -29.76 -30.63 -44.03
C THR A 205 -30.61 -31.44 -45.04
N ASP A 206 -30.18 -32.64 -45.42
CA ASP A 206 -31.01 -33.61 -46.16
C ASP A 206 -32.00 -34.40 -45.26
N ASN A 207 -31.96 -34.19 -43.94
CA ASN A 207 -32.80 -34.84 -42.91
C ASN A 207 -32.80 -36.39 -42.99
N SER A 208 -31.74 -37.01 -43.53
CA SER A 208 -31.68 -38.44 -43.90
C SER A 208 -31.50 -39.44 -42.75
N ASN A 209 -32.01 -39.13 -41.55
CA ASN A 209 -31.92 -39.99 -40.35
C ASN A 209 -30.47 -40.39 -40.00
N ARG A 210 -29.68 -39.41 -39.54
CA ARG A 210 -28.27 -39.57 -39.14
C ARG A 210 -27.97 -38.67 -37.95
N PRO A 211 -27.07 -39.04 -37.04
CA PRO A 211 -26.51 -38.09 -36.09
C PRO A 211 -25.51 -37.13 -36.75
N GLN A 212 -25.21 -36.00 -36.09
CA GLN A 212 -24.21 -35.03 -36.53
C GLN A 212 -22.81 -35.65 -36.54
N ILE A 213 -22.49 -36.45 -35.51
CA ILE A 213 -21.31 -37.30 -35.43
C ILE A 213 -21.77 -38.77 -35.46
N ASN A 214 -21.34 -39.53 -36.48
CA ASN A 214 -21.84 -40.89 -36.77
C ASN A 214 -20.71 -41.93 -36.79
N ILE A 215 -20.29 -42.39 -35.61
CA ILE A 215 -19.15 -43.29 -35.42
C ILE A 215 -19.59 -44.76 -35.53
N GLY A 216 -18.92 -45.51 -36.39
CA GLY A 216 -19.01 -46.98 -36.47
C GLY A 216 -18.19 -47.68 -35.37
N PRO A 217 -17.68 -48.90 -35.63
CA PRO A 217 -16.73 -49.57 -34.74
C PRO A 217 -15.41 -48.79 -34.58
N GLY A 218 -14.82 -48.82 -33.37
CA GLY A 218 -13.48 -48.28 -33.11
C GLY A 218 -12.34 -49.13 -33.68
N SER A 219 -11.13 -48.59 -33.68
CA SER A 219 -9.87 -49.31 -33.94
C SER A 219 -9.31 -49.95 -32.65
N THR A 220 -7.99 -50.07 -32.54
CA THR A 220 -7.29 -50.47 -31.30
C THR A 220 -7.13 -49.30 -30.32
N ASP A 221 -7.01 -48.06 -30.83
CA ASP A 221 -6.97 -46.83 -30.01
C ASP A 221 -8.39 -46.38 -29.63
N THR A 222 -8.49 -45.32 -28.84
CA THR A 222 -9.72 -44.80 -28.26
C THR A 222 -10.31 -43.69 -29.13
N VAL A 223 -11.62 -43.76 -29.41
CA VAL A 223 -12.39 -42.66 -30.02
C VAL A 223 -12.45 -41.52 -29.01
N TYR A 224 -12.05 -40.31 -29.39
CA TYR A 224 -12.23 -39.12 -28.54
C TYR A 224 -13.26 -38.19 -29.18
N ILE A 225 -14.26 -37.79 -28.40
CA ILE A 225 -15.25 -36.76 -28.73
C ILE A 225 -15.27 -35.81 -27.54
N VAL A 226 -14.43 -34.77 -27.59
CA VAL A 226 -14.18 -33.90 -26.43
C VAL A 226 -14.36 -32.43 -26.78
N GLY A 227 -15.06 -31.66 -25.93
CA GLY A 227 -15.15 -30.20 -26.06
C GLY A 227 -16.03 -29.67 -27.19
N ASN A 228 -16.82 -30.53 -27.86
CA ASN A 228 -17.54 -30.13 -29.08
C ASN A 228 -18.91 -29.51 -28.77
N TYR A 229 -19.28 -28.50 -29.55
CA TYR A 229 -20.63 -27.95 -29.60
C TYR A 229 -21.41 -28.63 -30.74
N VAL A 230 -22.58 -29.22 -30.47
CA VAL A 230 -23.31 -30.09 -31.41
C VAL A 230 -24.80 -29.75 -31.42
N GLU A 231 -25.26 -28.94 -32.39
CA GLU A 231 -26.63 -28.42 -32.43
C GLU A 231 -27.45 -28.83 -33.67
N GLY A 232 -28.65 -29.35 -33.42
CA GLY A 232 -29.62 -29.81 -34.43
C GLY A 232 -30.69 -28.79 -34.84
N ILE A 233 -31.25 -28.98 -36.04
CA ILE A 233 -32.40 -28.22 -36.58
C ILE A 233 -33.44 -29.09 -37.31
N ASN A 234 -33.16 -30.39 -37.49
CA ASN A 234 -33.95 -31.28 -38.36
C ASN A 234 -34.47 -32.50 -37.58
N ASN A 235 -35.78 -32.77 -37.68
CA ASN A 235 -36.49 -33.74 -36.84
C ASN A 235 -35.91 -35.16 -36.81
N ASN A 236 -35.21 -35.64 -37.85
CA ASN A 236 -34.65 -37.00 -37.85
C ASN A 236 -33.17 -37.06 -37.40
N VAL A 237 -32.54 -35.93 -37.08
CA VAL A 237 -31.08 -35.78 -36.91
C VAL A 237 -30.68 -35.87 -35.43
N GLY A 238 -29.86 -36.86 -35.06
CA GLY A 238 -29.32 -37.01 -33.70
C GLY A 238 -28.07 -36.16 -33.45
N GLY A 239 -27.62 -36.07 -32.20
CA GLY A 239 -26.36 -35.40 -31.85
C GLY A 239 -25.16 -36.31 -32.16
N ILE A 240 -24.86 -37.21 -31.23
CA ILE A 240 -23.70 -38.12 -31.28
C ILE A 240 -24.19 -39.57 -31.31
N GLY A 241 -23.76 -40.35 -32.29
CA GLY A 241 -23.99 -41.81 -32.33
C GLY A 241 -22.68 -42.59 -32.38
N ILE A 242 -22.54 -43.59 -31.52
CA ILE A 242 -21.48 -44.60 -31.57
C ILE A 242 -22.14 -45.98 -31.74
N SER A 243 -21.76 -46.71 -32.80
CA SER A 243 -22.52 -47.87 -33.27
C SER A 243 -21.64 -49.03 -33.71
N ASN A 244 -21.66 -50.13 -32.96
CA ASN A 244 -20.98 -51.39 -33.29
C ASN A 244 -22.03 -52.50 -33.53
N LEU A 245 -22.80 -52.32 -34.60
CA LEU A 245 -23.97 -53.14 -34.94
C LEU A 245 -23.61 -54.57 -35.38
N LEU A 246 -22.35 -54.80 -35.76
CA LEU A 246 -21.82 -56.08 -36.25
C LEU A 246 -20.95 -56.82 -35.21
N ALA A 247 -20.84 -56.29 -33.99
CA ALA A 247 -19.97 -56.79 -32.91
C ALA A 247 -18.49 -56.96 -33.32
N THR A 248 -18.04 -56.13 -34.26
CA THR A 248 -16.67 -56.12 -34.80
C THR A 248 -15.75 -55.30 -33.90
N GLY A 249 -14.63 -55.88 -33.48
CA GLY A 249 -13.68 -55.21 -32.58
C GLY A 249 -14.26 -54.91 -31.19
N ASN A 250 -13.56 -54.03 -30.45
CA ASN A 250 -13.98 -53.53 -29.14
C ASN A 250 -13.83 -52.00 -29.15
N THR A 251 -14.95 -51.28 -29.25
CA THR A 251 -14.94 -49.81 -29.36
C THR A 251 -14.69 -49.20 -27.98
N LYS A 252 -13.59 -48.45 -27.83
CA LYS A 252 -13.36 -47.60 -26.66
C LYS A 252 -13.70 -46.15 -27.03
N ALA A 253 -14.42 -45.44 -26.17
CA ALA A 253 -14.79 -44.06 -26.41
C ALA A 253 -14.64 -43.17 -25.16
N VAL A 254 -14.22 -41.93 -25.36
CA VAL A 254 -14.26 -40.85 -24.36
C VAL A 254 -15.11 -39.73 -24.93
N VAL A 255 -16.23 -39.44 -24.26
CA VAL A 255 -17.20 -38.41 -24.61
C VAL A 255 -17.24 -37.43 -23.45
N ARG A 256 -16.54 -36.28 -23.58
CA ARG A 256 -16.34 -35.34 -22.47
C ARG A 256 -16.53 -33.88 -22.85
N ASN A 257 -17.05 -33.06 -21.94
CA ASN A 257 -17.10 -31.60 -22.09
C ASN A 257 -17.85 -31.15 -23.37
N ASN A 258 -18.76 -31.98 -23.92
CA ASN A 258 -19.52 -31.62 -25.12
C ASN A 258 -20.85 -30.96 -24.72
N TYR A 259 -21.24 -29.93 -25.48
CA TYR A 259 -22.57 -29.34 -25.41
C TYR A 259 -23.38 -29.85 -26.60
N VAL A 260 -24.46 -30.59 -26.35
CA VAL A 260 -25.25 -31.30 -27.36
C VAL A 260 -26.72 -30.93 -27.20
N ALA A 261 -27.25 -30.17 -28.16
CA ALA A 261 -28.60 -29.58 -28.03
C ALA A 261 -29.45 -29.59 -29.30
N ASN A 262 -30.77 -29.48 -29.14
CA ASN A 262 -31.75 -29.35 -30.23
C ASN A 262 -31.71 -30.49 -31.28
N ASN A 263 -31.13 -31.65 -30.94
CA ASN A 263 -31.14 -32.84 -31.79
C ASN A 263 -32.35 -33.74 -31.49
N ARG A 264 -32.52 -34.83 -32.24
CA ARG A 264 -33.52 -35.89 -32.00
C ARG A 264 -33.19 -36.76 -30.79
N TYR A 265 -31.93 -36.83 -30.41
CA TYR A 265 -31.39 -37.45 -29.21
C TYR A 265 -29.99 -36.87 -28.99
N GLY A 266 -29.53 -36.77 -27.75
CA GLY A 266 -28.20 -36.22 -27.43
C GLY A 266 -27.10 -37.20 -27.85
N TYR A 267 -27.00 -38.31 -27.11
CA TYR A 267 -26.05 -39.40 -27.37
C TYR A 267 -26.77 -40.74 -27.56
N ALA A 268 -26.24 -41.60 -28.44
CA ALA A 268 -26.69 -42.99 -28.59
C ALA A 268 -25.53 -43.98 -28.75
N GLN A 269 -25.52 -45.03 -27.92
CA GLN A 269 -24.57 -46.16 -27.96
C GLN A 269 -25.28 -47.46 -28.31
N ILE A 270 -25.11 -47.92 -29.55
CA ILE A 270 -25.95 -48.96 -30.17
C ILE A 270 -25.11 -50.17 -30.60
N GLY A 271 -25.53 -51.38 -30.22
CA GLY A 271 -24.87 -52.63 -30.59
C GLY A 271 -24.10 -53.28 -29.44
N SER A 272 -23.01 -53.97 -29.76
CA SER A 272 -22.21 -54.80 -28.82
C SER A 272 -20.75 -54.35 -28.78
N ASN A 273 -20.00 -54.73 -27.73
CA ASN A 273 -18.56 -54.40 -27.61
C ASN A 273 -18.26 -52.89 -27.79
N ILE A 274 -18.89 -52.06 -26.95
CA ILE A 274 -18.62 -50.62 -26.82
C ILE A 274 -18.47 -50.31 -25.32
N SER A 275 -17.31 -49.79 -24.92
CA SER A 275 -17.05 -49.27 -23.58
C SER A 275 -16.74 -47.78 -23.65
N SER A 276 -17.59 -46.95 -23.06
CA SER A 276 -17.41 -45.50 -23.06
C SER A 276 -17.17 -44.92 -21.66
N VAL A 277 -16.54 -43.74 -21.64
CA VAL A 277 -16.63 -42.80 -20.52
C VAL A 277 -17.38 -41.59 -21.04
N ILE A 278 -18.51 -41.25 -20.40
CA ILE A 278 -19.41 -40.15 -20.76
C ILE A 278 -19.48 -39.22 -19.55
N GLU A 279 -18.74 -38.13 -19.59
CA GLU A 279 -18.41 -37.36 -18.39
C GLU A 279 -18.41 -35.85 -18.64
N ASN A 280 -19.03 -35.06 -17.74
CA ASN A 280 -19.12 -33.60 -17.86
C ASN A 280 -19.70 -33.12 -19.22
N ASN A 281 -20.78 -33.74 -19.73
CA ASN A 281 -21.47 -33.28 -20.95
C ASN A 281 -22.85 -32.69 -20.66
N ASP A 282 -23.24 -31.73 -21.51
CA ASP A 282 -24.54 -31.07 -21.49
C ASP A 282 -25.44 -31.66 -22.59
N PHE A 283 -26.45 -32.44 -22.19
CA PHE A 283 -27.46 -33.03 -23.08
C PHE A 283 -28.80 -32.31 -22.90
N ILE A 284 -28.99 -31.22 -23.66
CA ILE A 284 -30.01 -30.20 -23.43
C ILE A 284 -31.06 -30.22 -24.56
N ASP A 285 -32.34 -30.31 -24.25
CA ASP A 285 -33.44 -30.15 -25.23
C ASP A 285 -33.32 -31.01 -26.50
N ASN A 286 -32.76 -32.23 -26.40
CA ASN A 286 -32.63 -33.14 -27.55
C ASN A 286 -33.94 -33.88 -27.83
N ASN A 287 -35.00 -33.09 -28.00
CA ASN A 287 -36.40 -33.49 -28.14
C ASN A 287 -37.00 -33.17 -29.52
N ILE A 288 -36.24 -32.61 -30.48
CA ILE A 288 -36.77 -31.90 -31.68
C ILE A 288 -37.71 -32.71 -32.59
N GLN A 289 -37.66 -34.04 -32.56
CA GLN A 289 -38.62 -34.89 -33.28
C GLN A 289 -40.01 -34.90 -32.63
N ASN A 290 -40.05 -34.65 -31.31
CA ASN A 290 -41.18 -34.71 -30.39
C ASN A 290 -42.03 -35.99 -30.51
N GLN A 291 -41.36 -37.14 -30.68
CA GLN A 291 -41.98 -38.46 -30.82
C GLN A 291 -41.23 -39.50 -29.95
N PRO A 292 -41.70 -39.78 -28.72
CA PRO A 292 -40.97 -40.56 -27.70
C PRO A 292 -40.57 -41.97 -28.14
N ASN A 293 -41.35 -42.60 -29.01
CA ASN A 293 -41.08 -43.94 -29.56
C ASN A 293 -40.02 -43.95 -30.67
N LEU A 294 -39.60 -42.77 -31.16
CA LEU A 294 -38.61 -42.63 -32.23
C LEU A 294 -37.34 -41.88 -31.79
N GLY A 295 -37.33 -41.27 -30.61
CA GLY A 295 -36.20 -40.52 -30.07
C GLY A 295 -36.57 -39.75 -28.80
N GLY A 296 -35.81 -38.68 -28.53
CA GLY A 296 -36.01 -37.77 -27.41
C GLY A 296 -35.18 -38.08 -26.18
N SER A 297 -34.25 -39.04 -26.22
CA SER A 297 -33.36 -39.32 -25.09
C SER A 297 -32.16 -38.37 -25.05
N GLY A 298 -31.80 -37.87 -23.86
CA GLY A 298 -30.52 -37.22 -23.63
C GLY A 298 -29.37 -38.20 -23.89
N ILE A 299 -29.44 -39.40 -23.28
CA ILE A 299 -28.52 -40.52 -23.53
C ILE A 299 -29.32 -41.81 -23.78
N ASN A 300 -29.02 -42.55 -24.85
CA ASN A 300 -29.63 -43.85 -25.15
C ASN A 300 -28.59 -44.98 -25.24
N PHE A 301 -28.76 -46.03 -24.44
CA PHE A 301 -28.00 -47.28 -24.53
C PHE A 301 -28.88 -48.39 -25.08
N GLN A 302 -28.50 -48.99 -26.22
CA GLN A 302 -29.28 -50.04 -26.85
C GLN A 302 -28.39 -51.20 -27.29
N ALA A 303 -28.36 -52.28 -26.51
CA ALA A 303 -27.47 -53.41 -26.77
C ALA A 303 -28.20 -54.62 -27.34
N SER A 304 -27.76 -55.06 -28.52
CA SER A 304 -28.14 -56.33 -29.16
C SER A 304 -27.32 -57.53 -28.67
N GLY A 305 -26.36 -57.30 -27.76
CA GLY A 305 -25.48 -58.32 -27.20
C GLY A 305 -24.58 -57.77 -26.09
N SER A 306 -23.63 -58.58 -25.64
CA SER A 306 -22.74 -58.28 -24.52
C SER A 306 -21.78 -57.11 -24.76
N GLY A 307 -21.22 -56.58 -23.68
CA GLY A 307 -20.09 -55.63 -23.75
C GLY A 307 -20.46 -54.23 -24.21
N ASN A 308 -21.73 -53.83 -24.13
CA ASN A 308 -22.17 -52.44 -24.26
C ASN A 308 -22.26 -51.85 -22.85
N THR A 309 -21.23 -51.11 -22.45
CA THR A 309 -21.05 -50.56 -21.10
C THR A 309 -20.60 -49.10 -21.15
N ALA A 310 -20.77 -48.38 -20.05
CA ALA A 310 -20.32 -47.00 -19.90
C ALA A 310 -20.01 -46.67 -18.44
N LEU A 311 -19.08 -45.74 -18.20
CA LEU A 311 -19.08 -44.91 -17.01
C LEU A 311 -19.78 -43.59 -17.36
N VAL A 312 -20.80 -43.21 -16.61
CA VAL A 312 -21.62 -42.01 -16.88
C VAL A 312 -21.53 -41.09 -15.66
N ARG A 313 -20.80 -39.98 -15.77
CA ARG A 313 -20.44 -39.10 -14.63
C ARG A 313 -20.75 -37.63 -14.89
N ASP A 314 -21.21 -36.89 -13.90
CA ASP A 314 -21.23 -35.41 -13.92
C ASP A 314 -21.93 -34.75 -15.14
N ASN A 315 -22.84 -35.46 -15.84
CA ASN A 315 -23.50 -34.93 -17.02
C ASN A 315 -24.78 -34.15 -16.63
N ILE A 316 -25.01 -32.99 -17.25
CA ILE A 316 -26.29 -32.27 -17.15
C ILE A 316 -27.21 -32.79 -18.26
N ILE A 317 -28.37 -33.32 -17.87
CA ILE A 317 -29.32 -33.95 -18.79
C ILE A 317 -30.69 -33.33 -18.52
N LYS A 318 -31.14 -32.42 -19.40
CA LYS A 318 -32.38 -31.64 -19.19
C LYS A 318 -33.22 -31.38 -20.44
N GLY A 319 -34.52 -31.18 -20.25
CA GLY A 319 -35.47 -30.80 -21.31
C GLY A 319 -35.69 -31.86 -22.41
N ASN A 320 -35.05 -33.02 -22.32
CA ASN A 320 -35.23 -34.13 -23.24
C ASN A 320 -36.61 -34.80 -23.00
N LEU A 321 -37.10 -35.65 -23.91
CA LEU A 321 -38.30 -36.47 -23.61
C LEU A 321 -38.00 -37.57 -22.58
N TRP A 322 -36.76 -38.06 -22.58
CA TRP A 322 -36.22 -39.01 -21.61
C TRP A 322 -34.81 -38.55 -21.21
N GLY A 323 -34.45 -38.64 -19.93
CA GLY A 323 -33.06 -38.38 -19.51
C GLY A 323 -32.12 -39.46 -20.07
N ILE A 324 -32.21 -40.68 -19.51
CA ILE A 324 -31.48 -41.84 -19.99
C ILE A 324 -32.43 -43.01 -20.28
N THR A 325 -32.29 -43.63 -21.47
CA THR A 325 -32.97 -44.88 -21.83
C THR A 325 -31.97 -46.02 -21.95
N ILE A 326 -32.21 -47.14 -21.26
CA ILE A 326 -31.37 -48.34 -21.31
C ILE A 326 -32.19 -49.50 -21.89
N GLN A 327 -31.68 -50.20 -22.89
CA GLN A 327 -32.43 -51.22 -23.64
C GLN A 327 -31.60 -52.47 -23.96
N GLY A 328 -32.28 -53.63 -23.97
CA GLY A 328 -31.67 -54.91 -24.32
C GLY A 328 -30.75 -55.43 -23.23
N THR A 329 -29.46 -55.60 -23.55
CA THR A 329 -28.43 -56.11 -22.62
C THR A 329 -27.36 -55.06 -22.25
N ALA A 330 -27.69 -53.77 -22.33
CA ALA A 330 -26.76 -52.70 -21.99
C ALA A 330 -26.55 -52.60 -20.48
N GLN A 331 -25.32 -52.29 -20.05
CA GLN A 331 -24.96 -52.13 -18.63
C GLN A 331 -24.09 -50.86 -18.43
N PRO A 332 -24.67 -49.65 -18.53
CA PRO A 332 -24.03 -48.43 -18.04
C PRO A 332 -23.95 -48.45 -16.50
N ASN A 333 -22.87 -47.88 -15.97
CA ASN A 333 -22.67 -47.55 -14.56
C ASN A 333 -22.82 -46.04 -14.41
N LEU A 334 -23.94 -45.62 -13.82
CA LEU A 334 -24.28 -44.22 -13.57
C LEU A 334 -23.88 -43.77 -12.15
N GLY A 335 -23.16 -44.59 -11.38
CA GLY A 335 -22.66 -44.25 -10.04
C GLY A 335 -22.71 -45.42 -9.07
N THR A 336 -21.75 -45.47 -8.15
CA THR A 336 -21.57 -46.48 -7.10
C THR A 336 -21.25 -45.81 -5.76
N THR A 337 -21.12 -46.58 -4.68
CA THR A 337 -20.78 -46.03 -3.35
C THR A 337 -19.37 -45.42 -3.30
N ASP A 338 -18.40 -46.03 -4.00
CA ASP A 338 -16.99 -45.63 -3.97
C ASP A 338 -16.62 -44.64 -5.10
N ASP A 339 -17.49 -44.55 -6.12
CA ASP A 339 -17.36 -43.75 -7.33
C ASP A 339 -18.78 -43.25 -7.71
N PRO A 340 -19.26 -42.16 -7.07
CA PRO A 340 -20.62 -41.62 -7.23
C PRO A 340 -20.91 -41.08 -8.63
N GLY A 341 -22.19 -40.92 -8.94
CA GLY A 341 -22.66 -40.57 -10.28
C GLY A 341 -22.46 -39.12 -10.72
N GLY A 342 -22.79 -38.15 -9.86
CA GLY A 342 -22.71 -36.71 -10.15
C GLY A 342 -23.64 -36.19 -11.25
N ASN A 343 -24.37 -37.04 -11.97
CA ASN A 343 -25.25 -36.62 -13.06
C ASN A 343 -26.48 -35.87 -12.53
N VAL A 344 -26.95 -34.91 -13.32
CA VAL A 344 -27.97 -33.93 -12.93
C VAL A 344 -29.15 -34.01 -13.90
N PHE A 345 -30.27 -34.50 -13.41
CA PHE A 345 -31.51 -34.65 -14.18
C PHE A 345 -32.54 -33.61 -13.74
N TYR A 346 -33.14 -32.89 -14.69
CA TYR A 346 -34.33 -32.07 -14.45
C TYR A 346 -35.11 -31.84 -15.76
N GLU A 347 -36.40 -31.52 -15.66
CA GLU A 347 -37.26 -31.14 -16.80
C GLU A 347 -37.39 -32.16 -17.97
N ASN A 348 -36.82 -33.37 -17.85
CA ASN A 348 -36.92 -34.39 -18.91
C ASN A 348 -38.32 -35.01 -18.92
N SER A 349 -39.22 -34.53 -19.80
CA SER A 349 -40.65 -34.87 -19.78
C SER A 349 -41.18 -35.44 -21.10
N ASN A 350 -41.86 -36.58 -21.00
CA ASN A 350 -42.61 -37.22 -22.07
C ASN A 350 -44.12 -37.10 -21.78
N THR A 351 -44.86 -36.37 -22.61
CA THR A 351 -46.32 -36.18 -22.50
C THR A 351 -46.82 -35.68 -21.13
N GLY A 352 -45.97 -34.97 -20.38
CA GLY A 352 -46.28 -34.46 -19.04
C GLY A 352 -45.91 -35.40 -17.89
N VAL A 353 -45.21 -36.51 -18.16
CA VAL A 353 -44.60 -37.39 -17.15
C VAL A 353 -43.08 -37.26 -17.23
N THR A 354 -42.43 -37.05 -16.09
CA THR A 354 -40.97 -36.90 -16.01
C THR A 354 -40.27 -38.26 -15.99
N TYR A 355 -39.26 -38.46 -16.83
CA TYR A 355 -38.45 -39.67 -16.87
C TYR A 355 -36.97 -39.30 -16.88
N ALA A 356 -36.32 -39.34 -15.71
CA ALA A 356 -34.89 -39.13 -15.59
C ALA A 356 -34.10 -40.38 -16.06
N LEU A 357 -34.56 -41.57 -15.69
CA LEU A 357 -33.99 -42.85 -16.11
C LEU A 357 -35.08 -43.88 -16.41
N TYR A 358 -34.91 -44.63 -17.50
CA TYR A 358 -35.79 -45.74 -17.89
C TYR A 358 -34.96 -46.99 -18.15
N ASN A 359 -34.98 -47.95 -17.22
CA ASN A 359 -34.28 -49.23 -17.36
C ASN A 359 -35.14 -50.29 -18.06
N ASN A 360 -35.24 -50.24 -19.39
CA ASN A 360 -35.95 -51.23 -20.20
C ASN A 360 -35.10 -52.50 -20.44
N THR A 361 -34.50 -53.03 -19.37
CA THR A 361 -33.71 -54.27 -19.36
C THR A 361 -34.09 -55.15 -18.18
N THR A 362 -33.78 -56.44 -18.26
CA THR A 362 -33.91 -57.37 -17.12
C THR A 362 -32.67 -57.37 -16.21
N LEU A 363 -31.77 -56.37 -16.36
CA LEU A 363 -30.46 -56.33 -15.72
C LEU A 363 -30.41 -55.21 -14.68
N PRO A 364 -29.79 -55.45 -13.50
CA PRO A 364 -29.65 -54.41 -12.50
C PRO A 364 -28.68 -53.32 -12.97
N ILE A 365 -28.97 -52.08 -12.59
CA ILE A 365 -28.22 -50.88 -12.95
C ILE A 365 -27.82 -50.14 -11.67
N THR A 366 -26.59 -49.62 -11.63
CA THR A 366 -26.09 -48.82 -10.51
C THR A 366 -26.08 -47.34 -10.90
N ALA A 367 -26.64 -46.49 -10.04
CA ALA A 367 -26.88 -45.07 -10.28
C ALA A 367 -26.81 -44.25 -8.97
N ILE A 368 -25.92 -44.63 -8.05
CA ILE A 368 -25.76 -44.00 -6.74
C ILE A 368 -25.17 -42.59 -6.88
N GLY A 369 -25.65 -41.64 -6.09
CA GLY A 369 -25.06 -40.29 -6.02
C GLY A 369 -25.36 -39.41 -7.23
N ASN A 370 -26.57 -39.51 -7.78
CA ASN A 370 -27.07 -38.59 -8.81
C ASN A 370 -28.16 -37.68 -8.23
N TYR A 371 -28.40 -36.54 -8.89
CA TYR A 371 -29.51 -35.64 -8.59
C TYR A 371 -30.65 -35.88 -9.60
N TRP A 372 -31.83 -36.25 -9.11
CA TRP A 372 -32.96 -36.70 -9.94
C TRP A 372 -34.03 -35.63 -10.20
N GLY A 373 -33.73 -34.36 -9.93
CA GLY A 373 -34.70 -33.26 -10.01
C GLY A 373 -35.40 -32.96 -8.69
N THR A 374 -34.88 -33.50 -7.58
CA THR A 374 -35.41 -33.39 -6.20
C THR A 374 -34.35 -33.89 -5.21
N ASN A 375 -34.45 -33.45 -3.96
CA ASN A 375 -33.66 -33.96 -2.83
C ASN A 375 -34.41 -35.07 -2.04
N ASP A 376 -35.69 -35.36 -2.34
CA ASP A 376 -36.48 -36.41 -1.67
C ASP A 376 -36.32 -37.79 -2.37
N PRO A 377 -35.85 -38.84 -1.67
CA PRO A 377 -35.81 -40.22 -2.18
C PRO A 377 -37.13 -40.76 -2.76
N VAL A 378 -38.28 -40.34 -2.23
CA VAL A 378 -39.61 -40.79 -2.68
C VAL A 378 -40.00 -40.11 -3.99
N GLU A 379 -39.65 -38.84 -4.17
CA GLU A 379 -39.84 -38.15 -5.45
C GLU A 379 -38.86 -38.64 -6.52
N ALA A 380 -37.62 -38.97 -6.13
CA ALA A 380 -36.61 -39.53 -7.01
C ALA A 380 -37.00 -40.91 -7.58
N GLU A 381 -37.61 -41.78 -6.78
CA GLU A 381 -38.19 -43.06 -7.26
C GLU A 381 -39.21 -42.82 -8.39
N ASN A 382 -40.10 -41.82 -8.26
CA ASN A 382 -41.18 -41.56 -9.23
C ASN A 382 -40.69 -41.15 -10.64
N VAL A 383 -39.41 -40.81 -10.82
CA VAL A 383 -38.81 -40.44 -12.12
C VAL A 383 -37.81 -41.46 -12.66
N ILE A 384 -37.63 -42.58 -11.96
CA ILE A 384 -36.81 -43.72 -12.35
C ILE A 384 -37.75 -44.89 -12.65
N PHE A 385 -37.82 -45.36 -13.89
CA PHE A 385 -38.67 -46.49 -14.28
C PHE A 385 -37.87 -47.80 -14.29
N HIS A 386 -38.21 -48.74 -13.40
CA HIS A 386 -37.44 -49.99 -13.19
C HIS A 386 -38.29 -51.15 -12.61
N GLN A 387 -37.68 -52.00 -11.77
CA GLN A 387 -38.31 -53.21 -11.22
C GLN A 387 -39.60 -52.95 -10.40
N PRO A 388 -39.72 -51.91 -9.56
CA PRO A 388 -40.94 -51.63 -8.80
C PRO A 388 -42.15 -51.32 -9.69
N ASP A 389 -41.95 -50.57 -10.78
CA ASP A 389 -42.99 -50.29 -11.78
C ASP A 389 -43.38 -51.55 -12.56
N GLN A 390 -42.38 -52.33 -12.97
CA GLN A 390 -42.57 -53.51 -13.80
C GLN A 390 -41.60 -54.63 -13.37
N ALA A 391 -42.12 -55.57 -12.59
CA ALA A 391 -41.36 -56.65 -11.92
C ALA A 391 -40.57 -57.62 -12.84
N SER A 392 -40.63 -57.47 -14.18
CA SER A 392 -39.77 -58.17 -15.12
C SER A 392 -38.45 -57.43 -15.41
N LEU A 393 -38.34 -56.17 -15.01
CA LEU A 393 -37.16 -55.31 -15.24
C LEU A 393 -36.16 -55.45 -14.10
N GLY A 394 -34.92 -55.01 -14.34
CA GLY A 394 -33.87 -55.01 -13.33
C GLY A 394 -33.94 -53.80 -12.39
N LEU A 395 -33.52 -54.01 -11.14
CA LEU A 395 -33.46 -52.96 -10.12
C LEU A 395 -32.44 -51.86 -10.50
N VAL A 396 -32.81 -50.60 -10.29
CA VAL A 396 -31.88 -49.48 -10.26
C VAL A 396 -31.51 -49.22 -8.81
N THR A 397 -30.22 -49.20 -8.48
CA THR A 397 -29.71 -48.81 -7.16
C THR A 397 -29.24 -47.37 -7.22
N PHE A 398 -30.02 -46.42 -6.70
CA PHE A 398 -29.77 -44.97 -6.86
C PHE A 398 -29.52 -44.19 -5.56
N LEU A 399 -29.60 -44.84 -4.39
CA LEU A 399 -29.39 -44.20 -3.08
C LEU A 399 -27.98 -44.46 -2.53
N PRO A 400 -27.36 -43.50 -1.81
CA PRO A 400 -27.84 -42.13 -1.54
C PRO A 400 -27.92 -41.24 -2.79
N LEU A 401 -28.73 -40.17 -2.70
CA LEU A 401 -28.81 -39.13 -3.72
C LEU A 401 -27.61 -38.18 -3.65
N MET A 402 -27.38 -37.42 -4.72
CA MET A 402 -26.68 -36.15 -4.65
C MET A 402 -27.72 -35.04 -4.42
N PRO A 403 -27.78 -34.42 -3.22
CA PRO A 403 -28.64 -33.26 -3.00
C PRO A 403 -28.06 -32.02 -3.68
N LEU A 404 -28.91 -31.12 -4.16
CA LEU A 404 -28.54 -29.76 -4.56
C LEU A 404 -29.22 -28.76 -3.62
N GLU A 405 -28.44 -27.88 -3.02
CA GLU A 405 -28.92 -26.83 -2.10
C GLU A 405 -28.68 -25.44 -2.73
N PRO A 406 -29.50 -24.42 -2.43
CA PRO A 406 -29.36 -23.07 -2.98
C PRO A 406 -28.24 -22.29 -2.27
N VAL A 407 -27.00 -22.77 -2.35
CA VAL A 407 -25.83 -22.16 -1.69
C VAL A 407 -24.93 -21.42 -2.68
N ILE A 408 -24.18 -20.45 -2.17
CA ILE A 408 -23.05 -19.84 -2.90
C ILE A 408 -21.77 -20.51 -2.40
N GLU A 409 -21.00 -21.13 -3.29
CA GLU A 409 -19.74 -21.81 -2.97
C GLU A 409 -18.56 -20.84 -2.93
N SER A 410 -18.56 -19.85 -3.83
CA SER A 410 -17.59 -18.74 -3.82
C SER A 410 -18.19 -17.46 -4.38
N PHE A 411 -17.70 -16.31 -3.91
CA PHE A 411 -18.06 -14.98 -4.42
C PHE A 411 -16.78 -14.14 -4.41
N VAL A 412 -16.32 -13.70 -5.58
CA VAL A 412 -14.98 -13.12 -5.76
C VAL A 412 -15.03 -11.96 -6.76
N PHE A 413 -14.41 -10.83 -6.45
CA PHE A 413 -14.07 -9.82 -7.45
C PHE A 413 -12.67 -10.12 -8.01
N LEU A 414 -12.58 -10.50 -9.28
CA LEU A 414 -11.29 -10.74 -9.95
C LEU A 414 -10.63 -9.42 -10.35
N ALA A 415 -9.32 -9.28 -10.13
CA ALA A 415 -8.57 -8.07 -10.49
C ALA A 415 -8.57 -7.80 -11.99
N ASP A 416 -8.42 -8.85 -12.81
CA ASP A 416 -8.42 -8.75 -14.28
C ASP A 416 -9.76 -8.26 -14.87
N GLU A 417 -10.85 -8.30 -14.09
CA GLU A 417 -12.20 -7.84 -14.47
C GLU A 417 -12.62 -6.53 -13.76
N ASN A 418 -11.90 -6.15 -12.70
CA ASN A 418 -12.23 -5.01 -11.82
C ASN A 418 -10.98 -4.11 -11.69
N PRO A 419 -10.73 -3.18 -12.64
CA PRO A 419 -9.43 -2.50 -12.78
C PRO A 419 -8.93 -1.67 -11.59
N ASP A 420 -9.79 -1.34 -10.64
CA ASP A 420 -9.42 -0.66 -9.38
C ASP A 420 -8.77 -1.61 -8.36
N LEU A 421 -8.86 -2.93 -8.58
CA LEU A 421 -8.31 -3.96 -7.70
C LEU A 421 -6.93 -4.44 -8.20
N THR A 422 -5.92 -4.41 -7.33
CA THR A 422 -4.58 -4.96 -7.62
C THR A 422 -4.46 -6.47 -7.37
N THR A 423 -5.44 -7.07 -6.67
CA THR A 423 -5.48 -8.48 -6.29
C THR A 423 -6.95 -8.92 -6.16
N ASN A 424 -7.25 -10.20 -6.43
CA ASN A 424 -8.59 -10.74 -6.28
C ASN A 424 -9.11 -10.59 -4.84
N VAL A 425 -10.32 -10.06 -4.67
CA VAL A 425 -10.98 -9.91 -3.37
C VAL A 425 -11.99 -11.04 -3.20
N ILE A 426 -11.72 -11.94 -2.26
CA ILE A 426 -12.54 -13.12 -1.96
C ILE A 426 -13.50 -12.80 -0.82
N GLY A 427 -14.80 -13.04 -1.02
CA GLY A 427 -15.83 -12.79 -0.01
C GLY A 427 -15.87 -13.86 1.07
N THR A 428 -16.14 -13.42 2.31
CA THR A 428 -16.44 -14.32 3.43
C THR A 428 -17.92 -14.67 3.40
N ILE A 429 -18.25 -15.95 3.22
CA ILE A 429 -19.64 -16.43 3.09
C ILE A 429 -20.12 -17.07 4.40
N ASP A 430 -21.19 -16.53 4.98
CA ASP A 430 -21.94 -17.15 6.07
C ASP A 430 -23.13 -17.93 5.49
N GLN A 431 -22.97 -19.26 5.43
CA GLN A 431 -23.99 -20.19 4.95
C GLN A 431 -25.20 -20.31 5.89
N GLN A 432 -25.07 -19.93 7.18
CA GLN A 432 -26.15 -20.04 8.16
C GLN A 432 -27.05 -18.80 8.17
N ASN A 433 -26.46 -17.61 7.99
CA ASN A 433 -27.18 -16.34 7.95
C ASN A 433 -27.46 -15.83 6.52
N HIS A 434 -26.98 -16.55 5.50
CA HIS A 434 -27.01 -16.15 4.09
C HIS A 434 -26.47 -14.72 3.87
N SER A 435 -25.25 -14.46 4.31
CA SER A 435 -24.58 -13.17 4.10
C SER A 435 -23.19 -13.35 3.51
N ILE A 436 -22.74 -12.35 2.76
CA ILE A 436 -21.39 -12.29 2.20
C ILE A 436 -20.80 -10.93 2.50
N SER A 437 -19.61 -10.88 3.10
CA SER A 437 -18.85 -9.65 3.31
C SER A 437 -17.56 -9.64 2.49
N LEU A 438 -17.30 -8.51 1.83
CA LEU A 438 -16.07 -8.23 1.09
C LEU A 438 -15.50 -6.89 1.54
N ILE A 439 -14.17 -6.78 1.62
CA ILE A 439 -13.45 -5.53 1.87
C ILE A 439 -12.60 -5.24 0.63
N VAL A 440 -12.79 -4.07 0.02
CA VAL A 440 -12.05 -3.64 -1.18
C VAL A 440 -11.10 -2.47 -0.87
N PRO A 441 -9.98 -2.33 -1.59
CA PRO A 441 -8.98 -1.28 -1.34
C PRO A 441 -9.55 0.14 -1.39
N ALA A 442 -8.89 1.03 -0.66
CA ALA A 442 -9.30 2.42 -0.56
C ALA A 442 -9.39 3.14 -1.93
N GLY A 443 -10.56 3.71 -2.22
CA GLY A 443 -10.84 4.41 -3.48
C GLY A 443 -11.44 3.55 -4.59
N THR A 444 -11.61 2.24 -4.38
CA THR A 444 -12.31 1.34 -5.34
C THR A 444 -13.72 1.82 -5.65
N ASN A 445 -14.09 1.90 -6.92
CA ASN A 445 -15.46 2.23 -7.33
C ASN A 445 -16.41 1.03 -7.18
N VAL A 446 -17.16 0.99 -6.07
CA VAL A 446 -18.14 -0.06 -5.79
C VAL A 446 -19.41 -0.01 -6.67
N SER A 447 -19.61 1.03 -7.50
CA SER A 447 -20.86 1.23 -8.25
C SER A 447 -21.00 0.33 -9.50
N SER A 448 -19.99 -0.47 -9.83
CA SER A 448 -19.99 -1.29 -11.06
C SER A 448 -19.02 -2.48 -10.98
N LEU A 449 -18.91 -3.12 -9.82
CA LEU A 449 -18.03 -4.29 -9.65
C LEU A 449 -18.63 -5.54 -10.33
N ILE A 450 -17.77 -6.38 -10.89
CA ILE A 450 -18.12 -7.63 -11.58
C ILE A 450 -17.81 -8.80 -10.64
N PRO A 451 -18.81 -9.43 -10.00
CA PRO A 451 -18.62 -10.59 -9.14
C PRO A 451 -18.59 -11.89 -9.94
N GLN A 452 -17.55 -12.69 -9.74
CA GLN A 452 -17.56 -14.10 -10.11
C GLN A 452 -18.18 -14.91 -8.96
N ILE A 453 -19.13 -15.76 -9.31
CA ILE A 453 -19.96 -16.51 -8.36
C ILE A 453 -19.88 -18.00 -8.71
N THR A 454 -19.41 -18.81 -7.78
CA THR A 454 -19.46 -20.28 -7.90
C THR A 454 -20.71 -20.80 -7.20
N LEU A 455 -21.48 -21.61 -7.91
CA LEU A 455 -22.70 -22.25 -7.44
C LEU A 455 -22.59 -23.77 -7.69
N PRO A 456 -23.32 -24.61 -6.93
CA PRO A 456 -23.42 -26.03 -7.25
C PRO A 456 -23.97 -26.26 -8.66
N VAL A 457 -23.67 -27.41 -9.25
CA VAL A 457 -24.05 -27.73 -10.64
C VAL A 457 -25.56 -27.54 -10.89
N ALA A 458 -25.88 -26.82 -11.96
CA ALA A 458 -27.23 -26.42 -12.38
C ALA A 458 -28.03 -25.52 -11.39
N VAL A 459 -27.46 -25.09 -10.27
CA VAL A 459 -28.02 -24.01 -9.44
C VAL A 459 -27.77 -22.66 -10.13
N VAL A 460 -28.72 -21.72 -10.02
CA VAL A 460 -28.65 -20.40 -10.67
C VAL A 460 -28.82 -19.26 -9.67
N SER A 461 -28.27 -18.09 -9.98
CA SER A 461 -28.44 -16.85 -9.21
C SER A 461 -29.16 -15.76 -10.00
N ASP A 462 -29.95 -14.94 -9.30
CA ASP A 462 -30.45 -13.66 -9.77
C ASP A 462 -30.12 -12.56 -8.73
N PRO A 463 -29.24 -11.58 -9.01
CA PRO A 463 -28.52 -11.38 -10.27
C PRO A 463 -27.55 -12.51 -10.65
N GLN A 464 -27.19 -12.57 -11.94
CA GLN A 464 -26.18 -13.52 -12.44
C GLN A 464 -24.76 -13.03 -12.15
N GLY A 465 -23.84 -13.96 -11.89
CA GLY A 465 -22.40 -13.68 -11.85
C GLY A 465 -21.87 -13.21 -13.21
N GLY A 466 -20.73 -12.50 -13.21
CA GLY A 466 -20.15 -11.88 -14.40
C GLY A 466 -20.85 -10.60 -14.87
N VAL A 467 -21.84 -10.08 -14.12
CA VAL A 467 -22.60 -8.87 -14.46
C VAL A 467 -22.21 -7.71 -13.53
N ALA A 468 -21.79 -6.59 -14.11
CA ALA A 468 -21.43 -5.38 -13.37
C ALA A 468 -22.61 -4.88 -12.50
N THR A 469 -22.38 -4.77 -11.20
CA THR A 469 -23.40 -4.54 -10.18
C THR A 469 -22.98 -3.40 -9.24
N ASP A 470 -23.94 -2.62 -8.76
CA ASP A 470 -23.73 -1.52 -7.81
C ASP A 470 -23.83 -2.03 -6.37
N PHE A 471 -22.71 -2.01 -5.65
CA PHE A 471 -22.59 -2.40 -4.24
C PHE A 471 -22.45 -1.20 -3.29
N SER A 472 -22.83 0.01 -3.70
CA SER A 472 -22.93 1.18 -2.80
C SER A 472 -23.98 1.02 -1.69
N VAL A 473 -24.86 0.02 -1.83
CA VAL A 473 -25.75 -0.52 -0.80
C VAL A 473 -25.70 -2.06 -0.83
N PRO A 474 -26.09 -2.78 0.24
CA PRO A 474 -26.12 -4.24 0.21
C PRO A 474 -27.05 -4.81 -0.87
N VAL A 475 -26.58 -5.83 -1.59
CA VAL A 475 -27.25 -6.42 -2.76
C VAL A 475 -27.74 -7.83 -2.43
N ASN A 476 -28.99 -8.13 -2.77
CA ASN A 476 -29.58 -9.46 -2.58
C ASN A 476 -29.39 -10.34 -3.82
N TYR A 477 -28.83 -11.54 -3.63
CA TYR A 477 -28.71 -12.58 -4.65
C TYR A 477 -29.66 -13.74 -4.31
N THR A 478 -30.67 -13.97 -5.14
CA THR A 478 -31.60 -15.10 -5.01
C THR A 478 -31.02 -16.31 -5.71
N ILE A 479 -30.65 -17.32 -4.93
CA ILE A 479 -30.10 -18.59 -5.43
C ILE A 479 -31.23 -19.61 -5.53
N THR A 480 -31.33 -20.32 -6.65
CA THR A 480 -32.45 -21.22 -6.97
C THR A 480 -31.93 -22.58 -7.48
N THR A 481 -32.40 -23.67 -6.87
CA THR A 481 -32.13 -25.04 -7.33
C THR A 481 -33.03 -25.43 -8.53
N PRO A 482 -32.69 -26.47 -9.32
CA PRO A 482 -33.56 -26.93 -10.40
C PRO A 482 -34.95 -27.44 -9.95
N HIS A 483 -35.16 -27.68 -8.65
CA HIS A 483 -36.46 -28.04 -8.07
C HIS A 483 -37.18 -26.86 -7.39
N GLY A 484 -36.67 -25.63 -7.55
CA GLY A 484 -37.32 -24.40 -7.07
C GLY A 484 -37.14 -24.10 -5.58
N GLN A 485 -36.24 -24.79 -4.86
CA GLN A 485 -35.83 -24.36 -3.53
C GLN A 485 -34.93 -23.12 -3.67
N THR A 486 -35.18 -22.11 -2.82
CA THR A 486 -34.49 -20.81 -2.90
C THR A 486 -33.87 -20.38 -1.58
N ALA A 487 -32.75 -19.69 -1.65
CA ALA A 487 -32.19 -18.87 -0.57
C ALA A 487 -31.82 -17.48 -1.09
N VAL A 488 -31.73 -16.49 -0.21
CA VAL A 488 -31.38 -15.10 -0.58
C VAL A 488 -30.16 -14.67 0.21
N TYR A 489 -29.05 -14.41 -0.48
CA TYR A 489 -27.79 -13.96 0.12
C TYR A 489 -27.70 -12.44 0.09
N THR A 490 -27.42 -11.82 1.24
CA THR A 490 -27.15 -10.38 1.34
C THR A 490 -25.65 -10.14 1.22
N VAL A 491 -25.22 -9.54 0.09
CA VAL A 491 -23.82 -9.19 -0.17
C VAL A 491 -23.56 -7.75 0.27
N THR A 492 -22.54 -7.54 1.10
CA THR A 492 -22.10 -6.22 1.57
C THR A 492 -20.63 -6.02 1.19
N VAL A 493 -20.31 -4.86 0.62
CA VAL A 493 -18.95 -4.46 0.24
C VAL A 493 -18.56 -3.24 1.06
N GLU A 494 -17.48 -3.34 1.82
CA GLU A 494 -16.89 -2.23 2.56
C GLU A 494 -15.62 -1.75 1.85
N VAL A 495 -15.42 -0.42 1.77
CA VAL A 495 -14.22 0.18 1.17
C VAL A 495 -13.25 0.54 2.29
N GLU A 496 -11.99 0.13 2.19
CA GLU A 496 -10.95 0.53 3.14
C GLU A 496 -10.81 2.06 3.19
N ILE A 497 -10.52 2.60 4.37
CA ILE A 497 -10.25 4.03 4.50
C ILE A 497 -8.79 4.28 4.12
N ALA A 498 -8.56 5.20 3.19
CA ALA A 498 -7.20 5.58 2.77
C ALA A 498 -6.39 6.08 3.98
N THR A 499 -5.14 5.63 4.08
CA THR A 499 -4.20 6.11 5.10
C THR A 499 -2.86 6.51 4.47
N PHE A 500 -2.20 7.46 5.12
CA PHE A 500 -1.05 8.19 4.61
C PHE A 500 0.09 8.15 5.62
N SER A 501 1.26 8.64 5.23
CA SER A 501 2.37 8.90 6.15
C SER A 501 2.63 10.39 6.34
N VAL A 502 3.07 10.73 7.55
CA VAL A 502 3.57 12.07 7.89
C VAL A 502 5.04 11.93 8.29
N LEU A 503 5.92 12.59 7.55
CA LEU A 503 7.36 12.65 7.78
C LEU A 503 7.74 14.02 8.37
N PHE A 504 8.35 14.02 9.54
CA PHE A 504 8.94 15.20 10.15
C PHE A 504 10.42 15.34 9.78
N ASP A 505 10.81 16.53 9.34
CA ASP A 505 12.19 16.91 9.00
C ASP A 505 12.68 17.91 10.05
N VAL A 506 13.19 17.37 11.17
CA VAL A 506 13.58 18.15 12.36
C VAL A 506 15.04 18.59 12.26
N LYS A 507 15.26 19.90 12.25
CA LYS A 507 16.59 20.54 12.11
C LYS A 507 16.80 21.65 13.12
N ASN A 508 18.05 22.01 13.36
CA ASN A 508 18.40 23.24 14.07
C ASN A 508 18.37 24.45 13.11
N SER A 509 18.63 25.65 13.65
CA SER A 509 18.73 26.91 12.89
C SER A 509 19.74 26.89 11.74
N ASP A 510 20.77 26.04 11.82
CA ASP A 510 21.84 25.91 10.80
C ASP A 510 21.51 24.85 9.73
N GLY A 511 20.34 24.20 9.83
CA GLY A 511 19.88 23.15 8.91
C GLY A 511 20.45 21.76 9.21
N VAL A 512 21.16 21.57 10.32
CA VAL A 512 21.65 20.27 10.79
C VAL A 512 20.50 19.49 11.44
N ALA A 513 20.36 18.20 11.12
CA ALA A 513 19.27 17.39 11.66
C ALA A 513 19.43 17.14 13.17
N VAL A 514 18.37 17.38 13.95
CA VAL A 514 18.32 17.04 15.39
C VAL A 514 17.71 15.65 15.50
N THR A 515 18.56 14.62 15.38
CA THR A 515 18.13 13.22 15.23
C THR A 515 17.51 12.61 16.48
N ASP A 516 17.66 13.25 17.63
CA ASP A 516 17.33 12.77 18.96
C ASP A 516 16.29 13.65 19.68
N ALA A 517 15.54 14.49 18.94
CA ALA A 517 14.34 15.14 19.43
C ALA A 517 13.23 14.11 19.75
N VAL A 518 12.30 14.50 20.64
CA VAL A 518 11.08 13.77 20.94
C VAL A 518 9.92 14.45 20.24
N LEU A 519 9.19 13.69 19.42
CA LEU A 519 8.02 14.14 18.69
C LEU A 519 6.76 13.60 19.39
N GLN A 520 5.86 14.49 19.80
CA GLN A 520 4.50 14.15 20.16
C GLN A 520 3.60 14.42 18.95
N PHE A 521 2.82 13.43 18.53
CA PHE A 521 1.88 13.55 17.41
C PHE A 521 0.45 13.25 17.90
N ALA A 522 -0.50 14.15 17.63
CA ALA A 522 -1.90 14.02 18.05
C ALA A 522 -2.11 13.79 19.57
N GLY A 523 -1.17 14.24 20.42
CA GLY A 523 -1.19 14.01 21.87
C GLY A 523 -0.57 12.69 22.33
N VAL A 524 0.15 11.97 21.46
CA VAL A 524 0.87 10.72 21.78
C VAL A 524 2.37 10.91 21.59
N ASP A 525 3.16 10.66 22.63
CA ASP A 525 4.62 10.73 22.59
C ASP A 525 5.19 9.56 21.78
N LEU A 526 6.04 9.85 20.78
CA LEU A 526 6.75 8.86 20.00
C LEU A 526 8.15 8.59 20.58
N PRO A 527 8.73 7.39 20.37
CA PRO A 527 10.11 7.13 20.76
C PRO A 527 11.09 8.10 20.10
N GLN A 528 12.14 8.46 20.84
CA GLN A 528 13.20 9.36 20.39
C GLN A 528 13.77 8.93 19.02
N GLY A 529 13.83 9.85 18.06
CA GLY A 529 14.28 9.57 16.70
C GLY A 529 13.23 9.01 15.72
N VAL A 530 11.98 8.81 16.15
CA VAL A 530 10.88 8.35 15.27
C VAL A 530 10.16 9.55 14.66
N TYR A 531 10.52 9.88 13.42
CA TYR A 531 9.95 11.03 12.68
C TYR A 531 8.99 10.65 11.55
N VAL A 532 8.65 9.36 11.38
CA VAL A 532 7.67 8.90 10.40
C VAL A 532 6.50 8.25 11.11
N ILE A 533 5.33 8.88 11.03
CA ILE A 533 4.05 8.27 11.39
C ILE A 533 3.46 7.67 10.13
N ASN A 534 3.09 6.38 10.16
CA ASN A 534 2.40 5.70 9.07
C ASN A 534 0.95 5.43 9.45
N SER A 535 0.11 5.10 8.45
CA SER A 535 -1.31 4.79 8.63
C SER A 535 -2.14 5.91 9.26
N VAL A 536 -1.80 7.17 8.95
CA VAL A 536 -2.53 8.38 9.39
C VAL A 536 -3.76 8.58 8.51
N LEU A 537 -4.92 8.80 9.13
CA LEU A 537 -6.18 9.10 8.42
C LEU A 537 -6.22 10.57 7.94
N PRO A 538 -7.16 10.95 7.06
CA PRO A 538 -7.44 12.36 6.78
C PRO A 538 -7.89 13.11 8.05
N GLY A 539 -7.28 14.27 8.32
CA GLY A 539 -7.52 15.04 9.55
C GLY A 539 -6.51 16.18 9.76
N ASP A 540 -6.74 17.01 10.77
CA ASP A 540 -5.80 18.03 11.25
C ASP A 540 -5.23 17.58 12.60
N TYR A 541 -3.90 17.43 12.67
CA TYR A 541 -3.20 16.80 13.78
C TYR A 541 -2.21 17.78 14.42
N PRO A 542 -2.37 18.15 15.72
CA PRO A 542 -1.38 18.95 16.42
C PRO A 542 -0.10 18.13 16.67
N TYR A 543 1.04 18.81 16.70
CA TYR A 543 2.33 18.22 17.05
C TYR A 543 3.14 19.13 17.97
N GLU A 544 3.99 18.49 18.78
CA GLU A 544 5.02 19.12 19.61
C GLU A 544 6.36 18.43 19.31
N VAL A 545 7.44 19.19 19.16
CA VAL A 545 8.81 18.67 19.04
C VAL A 545 9.67 19.30 20.12
N SER A 546 10.18 18.47 21.03
CA SER A 546 10.97 18.88 22.19
C SER A 546 12.35 18.24 22.21
N HIS A 547 13.33 18.92 22.82
CA HIS A 547 14.69 18.41 23.06
C HIS A 547 15.30 19.15 24.27
N PRO A 548 16.18 18.53 25.08
CA PRO A 548 16.81 19.19 26.22
C PRO A 548 17.53 20.51 25.87
N GLU A 549 18.21 20.58 24.73
CA GLU A 549 19.06 21.72 24.33
C GLU A 549 18.33 22.80 23.52
N TYR A 550 17.12 22.52 23.02
CA TYR A 550 16.38 23.42 22.14
C TYR A 550 15.03 23.87 22.72
N VAL A 551 14.56 25.03 22.29
CA VAL A 551 13.20 25.53 22.56
C VAL A 551 12.19 24.66 21.81
N THR A 552 11.20 24.12 22.54
CA THR A 552 10.12 23.30 22.00
C THR A 552 9.36 24.02 20.88
N ALA A 553 9.15 23.31 19.75
CA ALA A 553 8.35 23.78 18.64
C ALA A 553 6.96 23.14 18.63
N PHE A 554 5.95 23.90 18.22
CA PHE A 554 4.55 23.46 18.14
C PHE A 554 3.96 23.77 16.75
N GLY A 555 3.00 22.97 16.30
CA GLY A 555 2.24 23.24 15.08
C GLY A 555 1.07 22.28 14.89
N SER A 556 0.49 22.27 13.69
CA SER A 556 -0.40 21.21 13.24
C SER A 556 -0.13 20.85 11.78
N VAL A 557 -0.62 19.68 11.36
CA VAL A 557 -0.48 19.16 10.00
C VAL A 557 -1.83 18.61 9.52
N VAL A 558 -2.26 19.07 8.35
CA VAL A 558 -3.48 18.61 7.69
C VAL A 558 -3.14 17.52 6.67
N VAL A 559 -3.73 16.35 6.86
CA VAL A 559 -3.67 15.20 5.94
C VAL A 559 -5.01 15.11 5.19
N THR A 560 -4.97 14.97 3.87
CA THR A 560 -6.15 14.90 3.00
C THR A 560 -6.20 13.64 2.17
N ASP A 561 -5.28 13.53 1.21
CA ASP A 561 -5.28 12.59 0.09
C ASP A 561 -3.85 12.20 -0.37
N ALA A 562 -2.83 12.63 0.39
CA ALA A 562 -1.42 12.37 0.11
C ALA A 562 -0.58 12.34 1.40
N ASN A 563 0.61 11.75 1.30
CA ASN A 563 1.63 11.78 2.36
C ASN A 563 2.17 13.21 2.53
N VAL A 564 2.47 13.62 3.78
CA VAL A 564 2.83 15.01 4.11
C VAL A 564 4.22 15.08 4.74
N ASN A 565 5.06 16.00 4.26
CA ASN A 565 6.36 16.31 4.86
C ASN A 565 6.27 17.62 5.66
N VAL A 566 6.70 17.60 6.92
CA VAL A 566 6.64 18.73 7.86
C VAL A 566 8.06 19.10 8.30
N SER A 567 8.62 20.19 7.80
CA SER A 567 9.91 20.70 8.29
C SER A 567 9.73 21.48 9.59
N VAL A 568 10.51 21.13 10.62
CA VAL A 568 10.49 21.77 11.94
C VAL A 568 11.88 22.29 12.27
N VAL A 569 11.97 23.57 12.63
CA VAL A 569 13.23 24.21 13.02
C VAL A 569 13.24 24.45 14.53
N LEU A 570 14.20 23.84 15.21
CA LEU A 570 14.47 23.98 16.64
C LEU A 570 15.55 25.05 16.86
N ASN A 571 15.26 26.01 17.75
CA ASN A 571 16.22 27.07 18.11
C ASN A 571 16.90 26.70 19.44
N PRO A 572 18.23 26.81 19.58
CA PRO A 572 18.93 26.39 20.79
C PRO A 572 18.54 27.27 21.99
N LYS A 573 18.57 26.71 23.19
CA LYS A 573 18.41 27.46 24.44
C LYS A 573 19.67 28.28 24.71
N VAL A 574 19.47 29.52 25.12
CA VAL A 574 20.52 30.45 25.57
C VAL A 574 20.16 31.00 26.94
N TYR A 575 21.20 31.34 27.71
CA TYR A 575 21.10 31.78 29.09
C TYR A 575 21.97 33.03 29.29
N PRO A 576 21.50 34.04 30.05
CA PRO A 576 22.29 35.21 30.34
C PRO A 576 23.36 34.91 31.40
N VAL A 577 24.60 35.31 31.12
CA VAL A 577 25.69 35.35 32.12
C VAL A 577 25.87 36.78 32.59
N SER A 578 25.69 37.03 33.88
CA SER A 578 25.95 38.32 34.53
C SER A 578 27.25 38.30 35.35
N PHE A 579 27.84 39.47 35.55
CA PHE A 579 29.01 39.66 36.42
C PHE A 579 28.73 40.71 37.50
N ILE A 580 29.21 40.45 38.71
CA ILE A 580 29.31 41.44 39.80
C ILE A 580 30.79 41.64 40.08
N VAL A 581 31.33 42.82 39.74
CA VAL A 581 32.74 43.16 39.98
C VAL A 581 32.85 44.09 41.19
N LYS A 582 33.68 43.73 42.16
CA LYS A 582 33.87 44.46 43.43
C LYS A 582 35.33 44.66 43.77
N ASP A 583 35.61 45.64 44.63
CA ASP A 583 36.93 45.78 45.26
C ASP A 583 37.08 44.89 46.51
N GLN A 584 38.31 44.80 47.01
CA GLN A 584 38.69 44.11 48.26
C GLN A 584 37.99 44.63 49.54
N LEU A 585 37.24 45.75 49.46
CA LEU A 585 36.44 46.32 50.56
C LEU A 585 34.93 46.03 50.39
N GLY A 586 34.52 45.44 49.27
CA GLY A 586 33.14 45.07 48.94
C GLY A 586 32.35 46.12 48.15
N ASN A 587 32.98 47.22 47.71
CA ASN A 587 32.34 48.25 46.89
C ASN A 587 32.23 47.79 45.43
N ASP A 588 31.16 48.17 44.73
CA ASP A 588 30.97 47.84 43.31
C ASP A 588 31.94 48.63 42.40
N ILE A 589 32.68 47.91 41.55
CA ILE A 589 33.49 48.49 40.47
C ILE A 589 32.58 48.57 39.23
N VAL A 590 32.24 49.78 38.80
CA VAL A 590 31.20 50.02 37.78
C VAL A 590 31.74 50.27 36.36
N ASP A 591 33.06 50.25 36.18
CA ASP A 591 33.74 50.57 34.92
C ASP A 591 34.90 49.61 34.58
N ALA A 592 34.84 48.37 35.07
CA ALA A 592 35.71 47.30 34.62
C ALA A 592 35.34 46.83 33.20
N ILE A 593 36.30 46.29 32.47
CA ILE A 593 36.11 45.67 31.15
C ILE A 593 36.10 44.16 31.34
N ILE A 594 35.10 43.48 30.78
CA ILE A 594 34.90 42.03 30.93
C ILE A 594 34.96 41.36 29.56
N THR A 595 35.74 40.29 29.45
CA THR A 595 35.74 39.39 28.30
C THR A 595 35.24 38.01 28.73
N LEU A 596 34.28 37.44 28.00
CA LEU A 596 33.73 36.09 28.22
C LEU A 596 33.78 35.32 26.90
N GLY A 597 34.40 34.13 26.89
CA GLY A 597 34.49 33.30 25.68
C GLY A 597 35.23 33.94 24.49
N GLY A 598 36.00 35.01 24.74
CA GLY A 598 36.62 35.84 23.70
C GLY A 598 35.79 37.03 23.22
N VAL A 599 34.55 37.20 23.69
CA VAL A 599 33.71 38.38 23.44
C VAL A 599 33.95 39.41 24.54
N THR A 600 34.44 40.60 24.19
CA THR A 600 34.68 41.70 25.14
C THR A 600 33.51 42.66 25.18
N ASN A 601 32.88 42.81 26.35
CA ASN A 601 31.93 43.88 26.62
C ASN A 601 32.64 45.16 27.06
N GLY A 602 32.06 46.31 26.71
CA GLY A 602 32.57 47.62 27.14
C GLY A 602 32.45 47.87 28.64
N ALA A 603 33.16 48.88 29.14
CA ALA A 603 33.20 49.22 30.56
C ALA A 603 31.79 49.38 31.17
N GLY A 604 31.51 48.63 32.24
CA GLY A 604 30.21 48.63 32.93
C GLY A 604 29.09 47.80 32.28
N VAL A 605 29.34 47.10 31.16
CA VAL A 605 28.34 46.23 30.51
C VAL A 605 28.54 44.78 30.96
N TYR A 606 27.94 44.43 32.09
CA TYR A 606 28.23 43.17 32.81
C TYR A 606 27.29 42.00 32.49
N VAL A 607 26.48 42.08 31.44
CA VAL A 607 25.57 40.98 31.03
C VAL A 607 25.87 40.55 29.60
N PHE A 608 26.01 39.25 29.40
CA PHE A 608 26.09 38.57 28.12
C PHE A 608 24.78 37.77 27.95
N PRO A 609 23.80 38.25 27.16
CA PRO A 609 22.41 37.75 27.24
C PRO A 609 22.19 36.37 26.63
N ASP A 610 22.92 36.04 25.55
CA ASP A 610 22.61 34.92 24.66
C ASP A 610 23.74 33.86 24.67
N ILE A 611 24.13 33.36 25.85
CA ILE A 611 25.21 32.35 25.98
C ILE A 611 24.61 30.94 25.92
N LEU A 612 25.17 30.09 25.04
CA LEU A 612 24.83 28.67 24.95
C LEU A 612 25.39 27.90 26.17
N PRO A 613 24.87 26.70 26.50
CA PRO A 613 25.51 25.82 27.47
C PRO A 613 26.97 25.51 27.11
N GLY A 614 27.86 25.50 28.09
CA GLY A 614 29.30 25.27 27.91
C GLY A 614 30.18 25.91 28.99
N LEU A 615 31.47 25.61 28.94
CA LEU A 615 32.50 26.20 29.81
C LEU A 615 33.21 27.35 29.08
N TYR A 616 33.19 28.54 29.68
CA TYR A 616 33.70 29.76 29.08
C TYR A 616 34.80 30.40 29.94
N PRO A 617 36.02 30.62 29.41
CA PRO A 617 37.02 31.42 30.09
C PRO A 617 36.60 32.89 30.10
N TYR A 618 36.90 33.59 31.20
CA TYR A 618 36.66 35.02 31.34
C TYR A 618 37.88 35.77 31.88
N SER A 619 37.92 37.07 31.61
CA SER A 619 38.86 38.01 32.24
C SER A 619 38.21 39.35 32.58
N VAL A 620 38.68 39.96 33.66
CA VAL A 620 38.21 41.26 34.18
C VAL A 620 39.42 42.18 34.36
N VAL A 621 39.37 43.35 33.72
CA VAL A 621 40.48 44.33 33.69
C VAL A 621 39.97 45.71 34.07
N LYS A 622 40.70 46.39 34.96
CA LYS A 622 40.41 47.75 35.42
C LYS A 622 41.70 48.46 35.85
N ASP A 623 41.95 49.66 35.31
CA ASP A 623 43.10 50.48 35.70
C ASP A 623 43.09 50.80 37.21
N GLY A 624 44.26 50.66 37.85
CA GLY A 624 44.45 50.80 39.30
C GLY A 624 44.35 49.48 40.08
N TYR A 625 43.79 48.43 39.46
CA TYR A 625 43.56 47.13 40.07
C TYR A 625 44.37 46.01 39.38
N VAL A 626 44.61 44.92 40.10
CA VAL A 626 45.21 43.70 39.54
C VAL A 626 44.18 43.00 38.64
N SER A 627 44.56 42.68 37.40
CA SER A 627 43.71 41.97 36.43
C SER A 627 43.43 40.53 36.84
N LEU A 628 42.19 40.07 36.70
CA LEU A 628 41.75 38.72 37.09
C LEU A 628 41.29 37.90 35.88
N SER A 629 41.47 36.58 35.94
CA SER A 629 40.96 35.62 34.96
C SER A 629 40.41 34.37 35.65
N GLY A 630 39.36 33.78 35.09
CA GLY A 630 38.73 32.55 35.58
C GLY A 630 37.94 31.83 34.48
N GLU A 631 37.10 30.88 34.87
CA GLU A 631 36.18 30.16 33.99
C GLU A 631 34.77 30.13 34.61
N VAL A 632 33.73 30.08 33.77
CA VAL A 632 32.33 29.93 34.18
C VAL A 632 31.65 28.87 33.34
N GLU A 633 30.92 27.96 33.98
CA GLU A 633 30.12 26.93 33.33
C GLU A 633 28.65 27.38 33.25
N VAL A 634 28.04 27.24 32.07
CA VAL A 634 26.62 27.50 31.81
C VAL A 634 25.97 26.16 31.47
N ILE A 635 24.89 25.79 32.17
CA ILE A 635 24.24 24.48 32.02
C ILE A 635 22.81 24.67 31.51
N ASP A 636 21.87 25.04 32.37
CA ASP A 636 20.44 25.15 32.05
C ASP A 636 19.72 26.33 32.73
N GLU A 637 20.46 27.26 33.36
CA GLU A 637 19.91 28.47 34.00
C GLU A 637 20.84 29.70 33.86
N PRO A 638 20.33 30.93 34.10
CA PRO A 638 21.16 32.14 34.20
C PRO A 638 22.29 32.03 35.24
N VAL A 639 23.48 32.53 34.91
CA VAL A 639 24.66 32.40 35.79
C VAL A 639 25.19 33.77 36.20
N GLU A 640 25.41 33.99 37.51
CA GLU A 640 26.00 35.22 38.05
C GLU A 640 27.41 34.98 38.60
N VAL A 641 28.41 35.66 38.03
CA VAL A 641 29.82 35.53 38.37
C VAL A 641 30.27 36.69 39.25
N SER A 642 30.46 36.44 40.54
CA SER A 642 31.05 37.41 41.47
C SER A 642 32.58 37.42 41.38
N VAL A 643 33.16 38.60 41.16
CA VAL A 643 34.60 38.84 40.99
C VAL A 643 35.05 39.93 41.97
N THR A 644 36.13 39.67 42.71
CA THR A 644 36.78 40.65 43.59
C THR A 644 38.15 41.03 43.02
N MET A 645 38.45 42.33 42.94
CA MET A 645 39.71 42.88 42.44
C MET A 645 40.50 43.59 43.55
N GLU A 646 41.83 43.43 43.53
CA GLU A 646 42.75 44.00 44.52
C GLU A 646 43.41 45.30 44.01
N LEU A 647 43.66 46.25 44.92
CA LEU A 647 44.26 47.56 44.62
C LEU A 647 45.80 47.52 44.53
N SER A 648 46.38 48.40 43.71
CA SER A 648 47.83 48.56 43.59
C SER A 648 48.42 49.54 44.63
N VAL A 649 49.51 49.16 45.31
CA VAL A 649 50.17 49.94 46.40
C VAL A 649 51.71 49.97 46.26
N PHE A 650 52.36 50.97 46.87
CA PHE A 650 53.78 51.32 46.70
C PHE A 650 54.43 51.82 48.01
N ASP A 651 55.76 51.97 48.08
CA ASP A 651 56.48 52.41 49.30
C ASP A 651 57.12 53.81 49.17
N VAL A 652 57.24 54.54 50.28
CA VAL A 652 57.83 55.89 50.35
C VAL A 652 58.83 56.01 51.51
N THR A 653 60.06 56.44 51.21
CA THR A 653 61.14 56.64 52.19
C THR A 653 61.37 58.12 52.50
N PHE A 654 61.70 58.45 53.76
CA PHE A 654 62.09 59.79 54.21
C PHE A 654 63.48 59.79 54.85
N ASN A 655 64.24 60.87 54.64
CA ASN A 655 65.59 61.08 55.15
C ASN A 655 65.74 62.50 55.75
N VAL A 656 66.19 62.63 57.00
CA VAL A 656 66.23 63.90 57.73
C VAL A 656 67.61 64.18 58.32
N THR A 657 68.15 65.36 58.02
CA THR A 657 69.48 65.82 58.44
C THR A 657 69.43 67.23 59.03
N ASP A 658 70.53 67.70 59.61
CA ASP A 658 70.73 69.12 59.93
C ASP A 658 71.25 69.90 58.71
N LEU A 659 71.41 71.22 58.84
CA LEU A 659 71.99 72.07 57.79
C LEU A 659 73.48 71.79 57.50
N SER A 660 74.12 70.89 58.26
CA SER A 660 75.47 70.36 58.02
C SER A 660 75.46 68.96 57.39
N ALA A 661 74.28 68.45 57.00
CA ALA A 661 74.04 67.09 56.49
C ALA A 661 74.35 65.95 57.50
N VAL A 662 74.35 66.23 58.81
CA VAL A 662 74.40 65.22 59.86
C VAL A 662 72.99 64.66 60.10
N PRO A 663 72.79 63.32 60.15
CA PRO A 663 71.47 62.75 60.45
C PRO A 663 70.86 63.24 61.77
N ILE A 664 69.57 63.58 61.74
CA ILE A 664 68.82 63.90 62.96
C ILE A 664 68.06 62.65 63.40
N GLU A 665 68.59 61.97 64.42
CA GLU A 665 67.91 60.84 65.07
C GLU A 665 66.64 61.31 65.78
N GLY A 666 65.53 60.60 65.58
CA GLY A 666 64.25 60.88 66.23
C GLY A 666 63.68 62.26 65.88
N ALA A 667 63.86 62.72 64.64
CA ALA A 667 62.99 63.74 64.05
C ALA A 667 61.64 63.09 63.75
N GLU A 668 60.55 63.79 64.04
CA GLU A 668 59.19 63.32 63.82
C GLU A 668 58.76 63.67 62.40
N VAL A 669 58.51 62.66 61.57
CA VAL A 669 58.04 62.78 60.18
C VAL A 669 56.55 62.43 60.13
N ASN A 670 55.73 63.44 59.90
CA ASN A 670 54.28 63.34 59.83
C ASN A 670 53.83 63.62 58.39
N ILE A 671 53.43 62.57 57.67
CA ILE A 671 52.80 62.65 56.34
C ILE A 671 51.29 62.66 56.52
N GLN A 672 50.59 63.62 55.92
CA GLN A 672 49.16 63.81 56.11
C GLN A 672 48.36 62.55 55.71
N GLY A 673 47.74 61.91 56.70
CA GLY A 673 46.90 60.72 56.52
C GLY A 673 47.60 59.39 56.75
N LEU A 674 48.91 59.37 57.00
CA LEU A 674 49.68 58.16 57.36
C LEU A 674 50.07 58.19 58.86
N PRO A 675 50.40 57.04 59.48
CA PRO A 675 50.89 56.99 60.85
C PRO A 675 52.21 57.77 61.00
N ILE A 676 52.30 58.65 61.99
CA ILE A 676 53.52 59.44 62.25
C ILE A 676 54.70 58.49 62.54
N GLN A 677 55.82 58.72 61.87
CA GLN A 677 57.06 57.97 62.05
C GLN A 677 58.14 58.85 62.71
N THR A 678 59.10 58.24 63.38
CA THR A 678 60.36 58.92 63.78
C THR A 678 61.55 58.35 63.02
N THR A 679 62.53 59.19 62.71
CA THR A 679 63.76 58.78 62.04
C THR A 679 64.67 57.95 62.95
N GLY A 680 65.35 56.96 62.36
CA GLY A 680 66.40 56.19 63.03
C GLY A 680 67.69 56.98 63.27
N ALA A 681 68.70 56.33 63.85
CA ALA A 681 70.03 56.91 64.07
C ALA A 681 70.79 57.25 62.77
N ASP A 682 70.32 56.75 61.64
CA ASP A 682 70.76 57.07 60.28
C ASP A 682 70.00 58.25 59.64
N GLY A 683 68.98 58.79 60.33
CA GLY A 683 68.11 59.85 59.83
C GLY A 683 66.96 59.38 58.95
N ILE A 684 66.76 58.06 58.77
CA ILE A 684 65.82 57.52 57.79
C ILE A 684 64.55 56.94 58.43
N THR A 685 63.44 56.95 57.71
CA THR A 685 62.23 56.15 58.00
C THR A 685 61.47 55.80 56.73
N VAL A 686 60.57 54.80 56.77
CA VAL A 686 59.86 54.26 55.60
C VAL A 686 58.38 54.06 55.90
N PHE A 687 57.55 54.35 54.90
CA PHE A 687 56.11 54.13 54.85
C PHE A 687 55.81 53.14 53.74
N THR A 688 55.18 52.00 54.06
CA THR A 688 54.80 50.96 53.08
C THR A 688 53.31 51.02 52.77
N GLU A 689 52.89 50.34 51.70
CA GLU A 689 51.47 50.23 51.29
C GLU A 689 50.78 51.58 50.98
N VAL A 690 51.56 52.58 50.56
CA VAL A 690 51.10 53.90 50.15
C VAL A 690 50.40 53.80 48.78
N LEU A 691 49.15 54.27 48.73
CA LEU A 691 48.37 54.34 47.48
C LEU A 691 48.90 55.44 46.54
N PRO A 692 48.64 55.35 45.23
CA PRO A 692 48.82 56.48 44.31
C PRO A 692 48.08 57.73 44.79
N GLY A 693 48.79 58.84 44.93
CA GLY A 693 48.26 60.06 45.57
C GLY A 693 49.29 61.17 45.71
N THR A 694 48.82 62.38 46.02
CA THR A 694 49.65 63.53 46.40
C THR A 694 49.59 63.70 47.92
N TYR A 695 50.74 63.87 48.56
CA TYR A 695 50.89 63.85 50.01
C TYR A 695 51.70 65.04 50.50
N GLU A 696 51.17 65.75 51.49
CA GLU A 696 51.85 66.82 52.24
C GLU A 696 52.52 66.23 53.49
N TYR A 697 53.65 66.81 53.92
CA TYR A 697 54.39 66.37 55.11
C TYR A 697 54.91 67.52 55.97
N THR A 698 55.16 67.20 57.23
CA THR A 698 55.85 68.03 58.23
C THR A 698 56.95 67.23 58.91
N VAL A 699 58.07 67.88 59.22
CA VAL A 699 59.18 67.29 59.97
C VAL A 699 59.57 68.21 61.12
N ALA A 700 59.65 67.68 62.34
CA ALA A 700 59.90 68.45 63.56
C ALA A 700 60.90 67.79 64.52
N LYS A 701 61.60 68.59 65.31
CA LYS A 701 62.46 68.13 66.41
C LYS A 701 62.43 69.16 67.55
N PRO A 702 62.27 68.77 68.83
CA PRO A 702 62.36 69.72 69.95
C PRO A 702 63.67 70.52 69.95
N LEU A 703 63.58 71.79 70.34
CA LEU A 703 64.56 72.88 70.14
C LEU A 703 64.68 73.40 68.71
N TYR A 704 64.40 72.61 67.67
CA TYR A 704 64.55 73.01 66.26
C TYR A 704 63.28 73.62 65.65
N GLU A 705 63.45 74.57 64.72
CA GLU A 705 62.37 75.03 63.82
C GLU A 705 61.90 73.88 62.90
N PRO A 706 60.58 73.63 62.77
CA PRO A 706 60.03 72.57 61.93
C PRO A 706 59.90 72.97 60.45
N THR A 707 60.00 71.99 59.55
CA THR A 707 59.96 72.16 58.08
C THR A 707 58.78 71.40 57.47
N SER A 708 58.24 71.85 56.34
CA SER A 708 57.15 71.18 55.60
C SER A 708 57.37 71.16 54.07
N GLY A 709 56.69 70.25 53.38
CA GLY A 709 56.76 70.08 51.92
C GLY A 709 55.78 69.00 51.41
N SER A 710 55.92 68.58 50.15
CA SER A 710 55.02 67.58 49.54
C SER A 710 55.69 66.67 48.51
N PHE A 711 55.01 65.57 48.14
CA PHE A 711 55.43 64.60 47.13
C PHE A 711 54.22 63.90 46.45
N VAL A 712 54.47 63.11 45.40
CA VAL A 712 53.45 62.36 44.65
C VAL A 712 53.89 60.91 44.42
N VAL A 713 53.00 59.96 44.69
CA VAL A 713 53.12 58.54 44.32
C VAL A 713 52.21 58.27 43.12
N THR A 714 52.71 57.60 42.09
CA THR A 714 51.92 57.28 40.88
C THR A 714 51.80 55.78 40.64
N ASN A 715 52.92 55.08 40.52
CA ASN A 715 52.99 53.67 40.11
C ASN A 715 54.36 53.02 40.42
N GLU A 716 55.17 53.63 41.29
CA GLU A 716 56.48 53.14 41.74
C GLU A 716 56.86 53.73 43.10
N ASN A 717 57.89 53.16 43.75
CA ASN A 717 58.34 53.54 45.10
C ASN A 717 59.22 54.82 45.09
N LEU A 718 59.18 55.61 46.18
CA LEU A 718 59.74 56.97 46.23
C LEU A 718 60.69 57.23 47.43
N THR A 719 61.49 58.31 47.37
CA THR A 719 62.31 58.80 48.50
C THR A 719 62.31 60.35 48.58
N VAL A 720 62.28 60.92 49.80
CA VAL A 720 62.18 62.36 50.12
C VAL A 720 63.21 62.76 51.18
N SER A 721 63.76 63.99 51.15
CA SER A 721 64.84 64.46 52.06
C SER A 721 64.60 65.87 52.66
N VAL A 722 64.96 66.11 53.94
CA VAL A 722 64.53 67.31 54.74
C VAL A 722 65.59 67.79 55.78
N ALA A 723 65.58 69.08 56.19
CA ALA A 723 66.43 69.66 57.27
C ALA A 723 65.79 70.83 58.11
N LEU A 724 66.37 71.23 59.27
CA LEU A 724 65.73 72.01 60.40
C LEU A 724 66.62 73.11 61.12
N GLU A 725 66.04 74.07 61.92
CA GLU A 725 66.77 75.19 62.65
C GLU A 725 66.57 75.39 64.21
N LEU A 726 66.06 76.51 64.83
CA LEU A 726 66.03 76.73 66.35
C LEU A 726 65.08 77.83 66.99
N ILE A 727 64.52 77.71 68.25
CA ILE A 727 63.36 78.56 68.76
C ILE A 727 63.15 78.97 70.30
N SER A 728 61.93 79.50 70.69
CA SER A 728 61.37 79.98 72.01
C SER A 728 59.78 80.08 72.13
N GLY A 729 59.15 80.71 73.18
CA GLY A 729 57.66 80.84 73.49
C GLY A 729 57.21 82.15 74.27
N VAL A 730 56.07 82.44 74.97
CA VAL A 730 54.76 81.89 75.57
C VAL A 730 53.84 83.12 76.00
N GLY A 731 52.52 83.24 76.40
CA GLY A 731 51.25 82.47 76.71
C GLY A 731 50.06 83.36 77.31
N GLU A 732 49.03 82.79 78.02
CA GLU A 732 47.90 83.40 78.88
C GLU A 732 46.62 84.11 78.23
N ASN A 733 45.41 84.38 78.84
CA ASN A 733 44.47 83.82 79.90
C ASN A 733 43.05 84.59 79.96
N LEU A 734 41.97 84.20 80.71
CA LEU A 734 40.59 84.88 80.75
C LEU A 734 39.56 84.56 81.93
N SER A 735 38.71 85.51 82.42
CA SER A 735 37.62 85.31 83.44
C SER A 735 36.43 86.37 83.54
N ASP A 736 35.58 86.33 84.62
CA ASP A 736 34.80 87.46 85.27
C ASP A 736 33.28 87.82 85.02
N LYS A 737 32.25 86.92 85.06
CA LYS A 737 30.80 87.38 84.90
C LYS A 737 29.61 86.81 85.73
N ILE A 738 29.74 85.90 86.71
CA ILE A 738 28.58 85.36 87.51
C ILE A 738 28.97 85.20 89.01
N SER A 739 28.03 85.32 89.97
CA SER A 739 28.29 85.07 91.41
C SER A 739 27.04 84.74 92.26
N VAL A 740 27.21 83.97 93.34
CA VAL A 740 26.18 83.57 94.33
C VAL A 740 26.54 84.07 95.74
N PHE A 741 25.56 84.54 96.50
CA PHE A 741 25.76 85.22 97.80
C PHE A 741 24.47 85.16 98.67
N PRO A 742 24.50 85.39 100.00
CA PRO A 742 25.69 85.43 100.85
C PRO A 742 26.38 84.07 100.90
N ASN A 743 27.64 84.07 101.32
CA ASN A 743 28.41 82.85 101.52
C ASN A 743 29.39 83.09 102.68
N PRO A 744 29.19 82.52 103.88
CA PRO A 744 28.14 81.55 104.24
C PRO A 744 26.70 82.11 104.22
N ALA A 745 25.71 81.22 104.23
CA ALA A 745 24.28 81.52 104.23
C ALA A 745 23.54 80.79 105.37
N ASN A 746 22.54 81.44 105.97
CA ASN A 746 21.56 80.78 106.85
C ASN A 746 20.46 80.14 105.99
N ASP A 747 19.28 80.76 105.89
CA ASP A 747 18.10 80.08 105.35
C ASP A 747 17.85 80.38 103.87
N PHE A 748 18.56 81.34 103.28
CA PHE A 748 18.38 81.77 101.90
C PHE A 748 19.70 82.09 101.17
N LEU A 749 19.73 81.80 99.86
CA LEU A 749 20.76 82.23 98.91
C LEU A 749 20.17 83.18 97.86
N TYR A 750 21.04 83.95 97.22
CA TYR A 750 20.73 84.86 96.13
C TYR A 750 21.73 84.70 94.98
N VAL A 751 21.26 84.85 93.74
CA VAL A 751 22.02 84.55 92.52
C VAL A 751 22.19 85.80 91.67
N LYS A 752 23.35 86.48 91.79
CA LYS A 752 23.59 87.74 91.09
C LYS A 752 23.85 87.49 89.60
N ARG A 753 22.93 87.95 88.77
CA ARG A 753 22.95 87.86 87.30
C ARG A 753 22.98 89.25 86.68
N ASN A 754 23.33 89.32 85.40
CA ASN A 754 23.24 90.56 84.62
C ASN A 754 22.25 90.33 83.47
N GLY A 755 20.96 90.40 83.79
CA GLY A 755 19.83 90.21 82.86
C GLY A 755 18.82 89.15 83.31
N ASN A 756 17.56 89.33 82.93
CA ASN A 756 16.39 88.52 83.33
C ASN A 756 16.31 87.15 82.62
N GLN A 757 17.44 86.47 82.46
CA GLN A 757 17.50 85.10 81.95
C GLN A 757 17.36 84.14 83.13
N ASN A 758 16.34 83.28 83.06
CA ASN A 758 16.17 82.20 84.02
C ASN A 758 17.40 81.26 83.95
N VAL A 759 17.87 80.81 85.12
CA VAL A 759 18.94 79.82 85.22
C VAL A 759 18.42 78.61 85.97
N ASP A 760 18.95 77.44 85.64
CA ASP A 760 18.82 76.26 86.50
C ASP A 760 19.95 76.29 87.54
N VAL A 761 19.58 76.10 88.80
CA VAL A 761 20.49 76.10 89.94
C VAL A 761 20.42 74.74 90.62
N SER A 762 21.51 73.99 90.53
CA SER A 762 21.71 72.73 91.25
C SER A 762 22.60 72.99 92.47
N ILE A 763 22.13 72.61 93.65
CA ILE A 763 22.92 72.60 94.89
C ILE A 763 23.29 71.13 95.18
N LEU A 764 24.58 70.83 95.11
CA LEU A 764 25.13 69.51 95.33
C LEU A 764 25.89 69.47 96.66
N ASP A 765 25.84 68.35 97.37
CA ASP A 765 26.70 68.12 98.54
C ASP A 765 28.17 67.85 98.14
N ILE A 766 29.05 67.70 99.13
CA ILE A 766 30.48 67.44 98.91
C ILE A 766 30.79 66.09 98.23
N SER A 767 29.81 65.20 98.09
CA SER A 767 29.94 63.94 97.32
C SER A 767 29.52 64.09 95.85
N GLY A 768 29.05 65.28 95.44
CA GLY A 768 28.50 65.52 94.11
C GLY A 768 27.06 65.04 93.95
N LYS A 769 26.36 64.73 95.05
CA LYS A 769 24.94 64.37 95.01
C LYS A 769 24.09 65.64 94.99
N GLU A 770 23.18 65.75 94.02
CA GLU A 770 22.21 66.83 93.93
C GLU A 770 21.18 66.74 95.09
N ILE A 771 21.04 67.82 95.88
CA ILE A 771 20.21 67.87 97.10
C ILE A 771 19.01 68.80 96.94
N LEU A 772 19.21 69.96 96.32
CA LEU A 772 18.14 70.89 95.95
C LEU A 772 18.34 71.33 94.50
N VAL A 773 17.22 71.44 93.79
CA VAL A 773 17.17 71.88 92.39
C VAL A 773 16.12 72.95 92.26
N PHE A 774 16.55 74.12 91.80
CA PHE A 774 15.65 75.21 91.44
C PHE A 774 15.70 75.34 89.92
N ARG A 775 14.62 74.91 89.26
CA ARG A 775 14.48 75.01 87.81
C ARG A 775 13.93 76.38 87.43
N ASN A 776 14.43 76.92 86.32
CA ASN A 776 13.85 78.08 85.65
C ASN A 776 13.71 79.31 86.57
N VAL A 777 14.74 79.58 87.38
CA VAL A 777 14.72 80.53 88.51
C VAL A 777 14.52 81.96 88.02
N ALA A 778 13.32 82.51 88.23
CA ALA A 778 12.98 83.89 87.87
C ALA A 778 13.15 84.87 89.04
N ASP A 779 12.88 84.44 90.27
CA ASP A 779 13.07 85.23 91.50
C ASP A 779 14.51 85.08 92.02
N ASP A 780 15.05 86.10 92.70
CA ASP A 780 16.46 86.13 93.09
C ASP A 780 16.75 85.47 94.45
N GLN A 781 15.73 84.98 95.17
CA GLN A 781 15.85 84.34 96.49
C GLN A 781 15.56 82.83 96.43
N LEU A 782 16.48 82.00 96.93
CA LEU A 782 16.37 80.53 97.01
C LEU A 782 16.28 80.09 98.47
N ASP A 783 15.22 79.37 98.86
CA ASP A 783 15.05 78.79 100.19
C ASP A 783 15.93 77.54 100.37
N ILE A 784 16.84 77.60 101.35
CA ILE A 784 17.72 76.50 101.74
C ILE A 784 17.61 76.16 103.23
N SER A 785 16.54 76.59 103.91
CA SER A 785 16.25 76.30 105.32
C SER A 785 16.25 74.79 105.64
N GLY A 786 15.87 73.96 104.66
CA GLY A 786 15.89 72.49 104.75
C GLY A 786 17.29 71.85 104.65
N LEU A 787 18.35 72.60 104.33
CA LEU A 787 19.73 72.07 104.32
C LEU A 787 20.33 72.03 105.73
N LYS A 788 21.17 71.03 105.97
CA LYS A 788 22.00 70.96 107.19
C LYS A 788 23.24 71.83 107.04
N ALA A 789 23.76 72.36 108.14
CA ALA A 789 25.03 73.08 108.18
C ALA A 789 26.15 72.26 107.51
N GLY A 790 26.90 72.88 106.60
CA GLY A 790 27.88 72.18 105.77
C GLY A 790 28.29 72.94 104.51
N TYR A 791 29.25 72.39 103.77
CA TYR A 791 29.64 72.93 102.46
C TYR A 791 28.84 72.28 101.34
N TYR A 792 28.49 73.08 100.34
CA TYR A 792 27.79 72.65 99.13
C TYR A 792 28.45 73.28 97.90
N MET A 793 28.24 72.71 96.72
CA MET A 793 28.62 73.31 95.44
C MET A 793 27.36 73.77 94.71
N VAL A 794 27.36 75.04 94.29
CA VAL A 794 26.33 75.57 93.39
C VAL A 794 26.89 75.56 91.98
N ILE A 795 26.21 74.87 91.08
CA ILE A 795 26.48 74.91 89.65
C ILE A 795 25.41 75.78 88.99
N LEU A 796 25.85 76.77 88.21
CA LEU A 796 24.99 77.65 87.43
C LEU A 796 25.21 77.35 85.96
N LYS A 797 24.14 76.95 85.28
CA LYS A 797 24.17 76.61 83.86
C LYS A 797 23.34 77.59 83.04
N GLN A 798 23.96 78.16 82.00
CA GLN A 798 23.30 79.02 81.03
C GLN A 798 23.66 78.52 79.62
N GLY A 799 22.83 77.64 79.07
CA GLY A 799 23.12 76.91 77.84
C GLY A 799 24.39 76.05 77.98
N ASN A 800 25.34 76.24 77.07
CA ASN A 800 26.61 75.49 77.05
C ASN A 800 27.71 76.12 77.94
N LYS A 801 27.43 77.23 78.65
CA LYS A 801 28.38 77.84 79.59
C LYS A 801 28.05 77.41 81.02
N MET A 802 29.09 77.03 81.76
CA MET A 802 29.00 76.65 83.16
C MET A 802 29.83 77.59 84.03
N HIS A 803 29.31 77.90 85.21
CA HIS A 803 30.09 78.48 86.31
C HIS A 803 29.80 77.66 87.58
N GLN A 804 30.84 77.46 88.41
CA GLN A 804 30.75 76.67 89.63
C GLN A 804 31.28 77.48 90.81
N GLN A 805 30.51 77.52 91.90
CA GLN A 805 30.90 78.25 93.11
C GLN A 805 30.63 77.39 94.36
N LYS A 806 31.63 77.25 95.22
CA LYS A 806 31.47 76.60 96.53
C LYS A 806 30.77 77.55 97.51
N ILE A 807 29.81 77.04 98.27
CA ILE A 807 29.09 77.76 99.32
C ILE A 807 29.14 77.01 100.67
N GLN A 808 28.73 77.69 101.74
CA GLN A 808 28.55 77.13 103.07
C GLN A 808 27.16 77.46 103.63
N LYS A 809 26.41 76.44 104.03
CA LYS A 809 25.23 76.54 104.91
C LYS A 809 25.71 76.61 106.37
N LEU A 810 25.20 77.58 107.12
CA LEU A 810 25.34 77.68 108.58
C LEU A 810 24.26 76.87 109.31
#